data_AF-A0A838DPK2-F1
#
_entry.id   AF-A0A838DPK2-F1
#
_cell.length_a   1.000
_cell.length_b   1.000
_cell.length_c   1.000
_cell.angle_alpha   90.00
_cell.angle_beta   90.00
_cell.angle_gamma   90.00
#
_symmetry.space_group_name_H-M   'P 1'
#
loop_
_entity.id
_entity.type
_entity.pdbx_description
1 polymer ?
#
loop_
_entity_poly.entity_id
_entity_poly.type
_entity_poly.pdbx_seq_one_letter_code
_entity_poly.pdbx_strand_id
1 'polypeptide(L)'
;MLTQRRLSLLPRLFCLVLSLFMGCLFVSMHTPTARAAATEPYGLSALTSLDRLSYLKLDTLAGGQSSFERSGGNNDSGNFLYTDSNGDNVMLDLKGPGTVYRMWVTGFAGSATIKIYFDGSTTPQINMLLSHLFDGSTPPFLPPLVATNASSSGGFVSYVPLPFHSSIKVTTNGSFYYNIGYHMYSPDTNIPTWSSAQDTSAAQTEWNQASLGRDPKSTSGNTVTAGTVNLASGATQPLLDIAGPQQIQSIKLHIPGVVAPPASAPYSDDGRAHKGTSQFTMALDPANQGVTLTRRLDYGIGNQKATVAVNGQQVGTWFTSGSDTTNRWRDSTFAIPSSFTTNRSSITITITFVSSDNDWNEFYYWAYSVVGGNNTLTDSLDVGNTTSESAHNYTISTQTWSGSATFTYPPTTNPTDSGRAHRGTSQFNMALDPANQGVYLTRRFDYGIGNQKATVSVNGQQVGTWFTSGLDTTNRWRDNTFFIPKSFTANQSSITITITFVSSDYDWNEFTYRAYSVTGNGRVLSDTLNVGNTASETQHHYTISSQTWSGTRTFTYPMPDSATTDILNNTWLKISWDNETTPSVNAPIGSLFGLGQFGSFGTRALMMGLDETNTLYLYFPMPFASHAHIELSNQRSSATNGINYEIQYKPFSDSFQNVGYFKTQFNVQQPTTNGNDMLILDAQGAGQFLGLVQSIDGPASRGYLEGDERIYTDGSNSPSFQGTGTEDFYNGGWYFQNGPYTNQMSGNTLHIATGSDDKTAMYRLFLQDAVPFHTHIHVSIEHGPTDSAGINENAWALAYYYLQPARATLTDTLDVGNTTSESAHRYTISNQTWSGSRTYTFEGINNSVAVTDDGRADKGTSQFTMAINSSNRGVILRRRFDQGILNQQAQVLVDGSLVGTWYMAGGNSTLNWREQDFLIPASFTSGKSSITITVQFVSSNLDWNEFHYWVYSES
;
A
#
# COMPACT_ATOMS: atom_id res chain seq x y z
N MET A 1 36.37 42.45 33.14
CA MET A 1 36.35 43.61 34.05
C MET A 1 35.24 43.40 35.06
N LEU A 2 35.58 43.46 36.35
CA LEU A 2 34.78 43.94 37.50
C LEU A 2 33.32 43.39 37.60
N THR A 3 32.84 42.75 38.68
CA THR A 3 33.28 42.62 40.08
C THR A 3 32.17 41.88 40.82
N GLN A 4 32.53 40.95 41.73
CA GLN A 4 32.05 40.86 43.13
C GLN A 4 30.54 40.63 43.42
N ARG A 5 30.06 39.99 44.50
CA ARG A 5 30.64 39.52 45.78
C ARG A 5 29.54 38.80 46.59
N ARG A 6 29.98 37.82 47.41
CA ARG A 6 29.67 37.56 48.85
C ARG A 6 28.26 37.12 49.27
N LEU A 7 28.12 35.97 49.96
CA LEU A 7 28.31 35.71 51.42
C LEU A 7 27.25 36.48 52.26
N SER A 8 26.53 35.94 53.26
CA SER A 8 26.98 35.04 54.33
C SER A 8 25.91 34.81 55.43
N LEU A 9 26.10 33.70 56.18
CA LEU A 9 26.06 33.56 57.66
C LEU A 9 24.72 33.58 58.45
N LEU A 10 24.34 32.35 58.86
CA LEU A 10 23.99 31.81 60.20
C LEU A 10 23.04 32.52 61.22
N PRO A 11 22.41 31.72 62.14
CA PRO A 11 21.09 31.97 62.71
C PRO A 11 21.08 32.11 64.25
N ARG A 12 19.88 32.27 64.84
CA ARG A 12 19.39 31.88 66.21
C ARG A 12 17.97 32.49 66.38
N LEU A 13 16.98 31.97 67.11
CA LEU A 13 16.95 31.29 68.42
C LEU A 13 15.51 30.73 68.69
N PHE A 14 15.41 29.56 69.35
CA PHE A 14 14.46 29.08 70.41
C PHE A 14 12.93 29.34 70.34
N CYS A 15 11.98 28.57 70.93
CA CYS A 15 11.77 27.19 71.45
C CYS A 15 10.51 27.27 72.38
N LEU A 16 9.53 26.34 72.28
CA LEU A 16 8.87 25.53 73.36
C LEU A 16 7.45 25.06 72.90
N VAL A 17 7.23 23.80 72.49
CA VAL A 17 6.78 22.56 73.19
C VAL A 17 5.31 22.51 73.67
N LEU A 18 4.55 21.52 73.12
CA LEU A 18 3.66 20.63 73.88
C LEU A 18 3.39 19.28 73.15
N SER A 19 3.93 18.20 73.72
CA SER A 19 3.42 16.82 73.95
C SER A 19 2.79 15.89 72.88
N LEU A 20 3.48 14.73 72.72
CA LEU A 20 3.05 13.32 72.56
C LEU A 20 2.15 12.83 71.39
N PHE A 21 2.71 11.96 70.53
CA PHE A 21 2.41 10.50 70.50
C PHE A 21 3.48 9.74 69.68
N MET A 22 3.85 8.54 70.16
CA MET A 22 4.85 7.65 69.58
C MET A 22 4.19 6.73 68.55
N GLY A 23 4.74 6.66 67.34
CA GLY A 23 4.36 5.71 66.28
C GLY A 23 5.58 5.40 65.42
N CYS A 24 5.94 4.12 65.33
CA CYS A 24 7.10 3.60 64.61
C CYS A 24 7.21 4.16 63.18
N LEU A 25 8.30 4.88 62.87
CA LEU A 25 8.67 5.15 61.49
C LEU A 25 9.34 3.91 60.89
N PHE A 26 8.56 3.15 60.13
CA PHE A 26 9.10 2.37 59.02
C PHE A 26 9.80 3.34 58.07
N VAL A 27 11.12 3.21 57.94
CA VAL A 27 11.84 3.82 56.82
C VAL A 27 11.40 3.06 55.57
N SER A 28 10.40 3.60 54.88
CA SER A 28 10.00 3.13 53.57
C SER A 28 11.14 3.47 52.61
N MET A 29 12.02 2.50 52.37
CA MET A 29 12.90 2.50 51.22
C MET A 29 11.99 2.66 50.00
N HIS A 30 11.98 3.86 49.42
CA HIS A 30 11.35 4.08 48.14
C HIS A 30 12.17 3.32 47.12
N THR A 31 11.74 2.09 46.82
CA THR A 31 12.03 1.47 45.53
C THR A 31 11.66 2.49 44.45
N PRO A 32 12.52 2.74 43.45
CA PRO A 32 12.09 3.51 42.31
C PRO A 32 10.96 2.71 41.68
N THR A 33 9.73 3.19 41.84
CA THR A 33 8.61 2.70 41.06
C THR A 33 9.01 2.90 39.61
N ALA A 34 9.18 1.78 38.90
CA ALA A 34 9.26 1.77 37.46
C ALA A 34 8.10 2.63 36.97
N ARG A 35 8.42 3.82 36.45
CA ARG A 35 7.47 4.61 35.70
C ARG A 35 7.01 3.68 34.59
N ALA A 36 5.76 3.22 34.70
CA ALA A 36 5.15 2.29 33.77
C ALA A 36 5.60 2.68 32.36
N ALA A 37 6.34 1.79 31.69
CA ALA A 37 6.51 1.90 30.26
C ALA A 37 5.09 2.10 29.71
N ALA A 38 4.83 3.24 29.07
CA ALA A 38 3.55 3.45 28.42
C ALA A 38 3.33 2.22 27.52
N THR A 39 2.32 1.41 27.85
CA THR A 39 2.05 0.14 27.18
C THR A 39 1.99 0.38 25.69
N GLU A 40 2.78 -0.36 24.92
CA GLU A 40 2.72 -0.28 23.45
C GLU A 40 1.27 -0.47 23.00
N PRO A 41 0.80 0.34 22.04
CA PRO A 41 -0.58 0.25 21.58
C PRO A 41 -0.76 -1.07 20.81
N TYR A 42 -1.75 -1.86 21.23
CA TYR A 42 -2.12 -3.10 20.57
C TYR A 42 -3.48 -2.98 19.85
N GLY A 43 -3.71 -3.87 18.88
CA GLY A 43 -4.98 -3.96 18.17
C GLY A 43 -5.33 -2.65 17.50
N LEU A 44 -6.58 -2.21 17.67
CA LEU A 44 -7.10 -1.03 16.98
C LEU A 44 -6.36 0.27 17.33
N SER A 45 -5.89 0.40 18.57
CA SER A 45 -5.15 1.60 19.02
C SER A 45 -3.79 1.77 18.31
N ALA A 46 -3.22 0.68 17.78
CA ALA A 46 -1.96 0.72 17.03
C ALA A 46 -2.11 1.46 15.70
N LEU A 47 -3.30 1.44 15.07
CA LEU A 47 -3.54 2.08 13.78
C LEU A 47 -3.49 3.61 13.81
N THR A 48 -3.72 4.22 14.98
CA THR A 48 -3.75 5.69 15.16
C THR A 48 -2.58 6.20 16.00
N SER A 49 -1.77 5.32 16.57
CA SER A 49 -0.65 5.69 17.44
C SER A 49 0.66 5.87 16.64
N LEU A 50 0.62 6.57 15.51
CA LEU A 50 1.74 6.66 14.57
C LEU A 50 2.95 7.45 15.13
N ASP A 51 2.76 8.31 16.14
CA ASP A 51 3.84 8.94 16.90
C ASP A 51 4.68 7.93 17.71
N ARG A 52 4.18 6.70 17.92
CA ARG A 52 4.85 5.63 18.67
C ARG A 52 5.71 4.71 17.79
N LEU A 53 5.76 4.91 16.47
CA LEU A 53 6.48 4.00 15.57
C LEU A 53 7.97 3.83 15.93
N SER A 54 8.62 4.85 16.50
CA SER A 54 10.03 4.79 16.90
C SER A 54 10.29 3.97 18.17
N TYR A 55 9.25 3.57 18.91
CA TYR A 55 9.39 2.76 20.13
C TYR A 55 9.48 1.28 19.73
N LEU A 56 10.56 0.61 20.16
CA LEU A 56 10.84 -0.76 19.79
C LEU A 56 9.94 -1.77 20.51
N LYS A 57 9.28 -2.62 19.74
CA LYS A 57 8.46 -3.76 20.20
C LYS A 57 9.33 -4.99 20.53
N LEU A 58 10.23 -4.85 21.50
CA LEU A 58 11.19 -5.91 21.88
C LEU A 58 10.53 -7.09 22.60
N ASP A 59 9.31 -6.95 23.09
CA ASP A 59 8.51 -8.02 23.71
C ASP A 59 7.52 -8.68 22.74
N THR A 60 7.78 -8.53 21.44
CA THR A 60 6.90 -8.96 20.35
C THR A 60 7.66 -9.75 19.31
N LEU A 61 7.09 -10.86 18.86
CA LEU A 61 7.52 -11.58 17.66
C LEU A 61 6.54 -11.29 16.53
N ALA A 62 7.03 -11.05 15.31
CA ALA A 62 6.19 -10.96 14.12
C ALA A 62 6.32 -12.22 13.27
N GLY A 63 5.21 -12.64 12.67
CA GLY A 63 5.16 -13.80 11.79
C GLY A 63 4.20 -13.64 10.64
N GLY A 64 4.48 -14.37 9.57
CA GLY A 64 3.66 -14.49 8.38
C GLY A 64 3.22 -15.95 8.18
N GLN A 65 1.96 -16.14 7.79
CA GLN A 65 1.48 -17.42 7.29
C GLN A 65 0.84 -17.20 5.92
N SER A 66 1.31 -17.93 4.92
CA SER A 66 0.80 -17.84 3.56
C SER A 66 0.45 -19.21 2.99
N SER A 67 -0.01 -19.21 1.73
CA SER A 67 -0.25 -20.39 0.93
C SER A 67 0.97 -20.84 0.10
N PHE A 68 2.18 -20.38 0.41
CA PHE A 68 3.39 -20.76 -0.32
C PHE A 68 3.56 -22.28 -0.46
N GLU A 69 4.20 -22.69 -1.54
CA GLU A 69 4.52 -24.07 -1.86
C GLU A 69 5.66 -24.57 -0.96
N ARG A 70 5.36 -25.56 -0.13
CA ARG A 70 6.25 -26.02 0.95
C ARG A 70 7.51 -26.73 0.46
N SER A 71 7.61 -27.17 -0.79
CA SER A 71 8.83 -27.76 -1.35
C SER A 71 9.82 -26.73 -1.89
N GLY A 72 9.48 -25.44 -1.89
CA GLY A 72 10.30 -24.34 -2.41
C GLY A 72 10.13 -24.07 -3.90
N GLY A 73 9.02 -24.52 -4.50
CA GLY A 73 8.58 -24.14 -5.84
C GLY A 73 7.61 -22.94 -5.83
N ASN A 74 6.92 -22.73 -6.95
CA ASN A 74 6.06 -21.56 -7.21
C ASN A 74 4.58 -21.94 -7.46
N ASN A 75 4.05 -22.93 -6.72
CA ASN A 75 2.64 -23.33 -6.83
C ASN A 75 1.90 -22.93 -5.55
N ASP A 76 1.82 -21.62 -5.33
CA ASP A 76 1.55 -21.00 -4.03
C ASP A 76 0.05 -20.82 -3.74
N SER A 77 -0.82 -21.51 -4.47
CA SER A 77 -2.27 -21.49 -4.23
C SER A 77 -2.73 -22.75 -3.50
N GLY A 78 -3.53 -22.55 -2.45
CA GLY A 78 -4.26 -23.65 -1.81
C GLY A 78 -3.44 -24.51 -0.84
N ASN A 79 -2.24 -24.08 -0.43
CA ASN A 79 -1.41 -24.81 0.52
C ASN A 79 -1.73 -24.40 1.98
N PHE A 80 -2.65 -25.12 2.62
CA PHE A 80 -3.10 -24.85 3.99
C PHE A 80 -2.28 -25.58 5.07
N LEU A 81 -2.42 -25.17 6.34
CA LEU A 81 -1.74 -25.82 7.47
C LEU A 81 -2.19 -27.27 7.66
N TYR A 82 -3.50 -27.50 7.61
CA TYR A 82 -4.19 -28.79 7.64
C TYR A 82 -5.70 -28.58 7.38
N THR A 83 -6.44 -29.66 7.23
CA THR A 83 -7.92 -29.65 7.19
C THR A 83 -8.46 -30.06 8.55
N ASP A 84 -9.39 -29.28 9.12
CA ASP A 84 -9.97 -29.57 10.43
C ASP A 84 -11.12 -30.58 10.39
N SER A 85 -11.66 -30.94 11.55
CA SER A 85 -12.71 -31.96 11.68
C SER A 85 -14.04 -31.59 11.00
N ASN A 86 -14.25 -30.31 10.65
CA ASN A 86 -15.43 -29.86 9.92
C ASN A 86 -15.23 -29.93 8.39
N GLY A 87 -14.03 -30.33 7.93
CA GLY A 87 -13.65 -30.28 6.53
C GLY A 87 -13.22 -28.90 6.05
N ASP A 88 -13.04 -27.92 6.95
CA ASP A 88 -12.53 -26.60 6.58
C ASP A 88 -10.99 -26.63 6.53
N ASN A 89 -10.42 -25.90 5.57
CA ASN A 89 -9.00 -25.67 5.46
C ASN A 89 -8.55 -24.61 6.48
N VAL A 90 -7.48 -24.89 7.24
CA VAL A 90 -6.95 -23.98 8.26
C VAL A 90 -5.83 -23.12 7.68
N MET A 91 -6.04 -21.81 7.67
CA MET A 91 -5.10 -20.81 7.16
C MET A 91 -4.14 -20.31 8.24
N LEU A 92 -4.59 -20.27 9.51
CA LEU A 92 -3.82 -19.83 10.67
C LEU A 92 -4.34 -20.53 11.93
N ASP A 93 -3.45 -21.05 12.79
CA ASP A 93 -3.78 -21.49 14.15
C ASP A 93 -2.62 -21.16 15.10
N LEU A 94 -2.84 -20.24 16.04
CA LEU A 94 -1.83 -19.73 16.97
C LEU A 94 -2.30 -19.88 18.42
N LYS A 95 -1.35 -20.00 19.36
CA LYS A 95 -1.58 -20.02 20.81
C LYS A 95 -0.75 -18.92 21.49
N GLY A 96 -1.31 -18.32 22.53
CA GLY A 96 -0.75 -17.16 23.24
C GLY A 96 -1.47 -15.86 22.87
N PRO A 97 -1.13 -14.74 23.54
CA PRO A 97 -1.66 -13.42 23.22
C PRO A 97 -1.06 -12.89 21.92
N GLY A 98 -1.88 -12.27 21.08
CA GLY A 98 -1.42 -11.76 19.79
C GLY A 98 -2.46 -10.91 19.05
N THR A 99 -2.11 -10.50 17.84
CA THR A 99 -3.02 -9.77 16.95
C THR A 99 -2.69 -10.09 15.50
N VAL A 100 -3.71 -10.48 14.72
CA VAL A 100 -3.63 -10.46 13.26
C VAL A 100 -3.88 -9.02 12.79
N TYR A 101 -2.93 -8.44 12.08
CA TYR A 101 -3.00 -7.05 11.60
C TYR A 101 -3.25 -6.93 10.11
N ARG A 102 -3.01 -8.01 9.35
CA ARG A 102 -3.16 -8.02 7.91
C ARG A 102 -3.65 -9.37 7.44
N MET A 103 -4.70 -9.36 6.62
CA MET A 103 -5.07 -10.51 5.78
C MET A 103 -5.12 -10.06 4.33
N TRP A 104 -4.53 -10.84 3.45
CA TRP A 104 -4.65 -10.69 2.01
C TRP A 104 -5.01 -12.02 1.35
N VAL A 105 -5.84 -11.94 0.31
CA VAL A 105 -6.24 -13.10 -0.51
C VAL A 105 -6.43 -12.70 -1.98
N THR A 106 -6.30 -13.65 -2.91
CA THR A 106 -6.82 -13.51 -4.29
C THR A 106 -7.21 -14.86 -4.89
N GLY A 107 -7.99 -14.86 -5.96
CA GLY A 107 -8.36 -16.08 -6.70
C GLY A 107 -9.41 -16.98 -6.02
N PHE A 108 -10.20 -16.47 -5.07
CA PHE A 108 -11.22 -17.24 -4.37
C PHE A 108 -12.57 -17.27 -5.12
N ALA A 109 -13.32 -18.38 -4.97
CA ALA A 109 -14.68 -18.50 -5.50
C ALA A 109 -15.67 -17.63 -4.70
N GLY A 110 -16.71 -17.07 -5.34
CA GLY A 110 -17.71 -16.24 -4.66
C GLY A 110 -18.51 -16.95 -3.55
N SER A 111 -18.49 -18.27 -3.50
CA SER A 111 -19.07 -19.09 -2.43
C SER A 111 -18.12 -19.38 -1.26
N ALA A 112 -16.87 -18.91 -1.33
CA ALA A 112 -15.89 -19.11 -0.27
C ALA A 112 -16.33 -18.40 1.02
N THR A 113 -16.14 -19.07 2.14
CA THR A 113 -16.48 -18.57 3.48
C THR A 113 -15.23 -18.48 4.33
N ILE A 114 -15.29 -17.63 5.35
CA ILE A 114 -14.27 -17.53 6.38
C ILE A 114 -14.90 -17.72 7.74
N LYS A 115 -14.24 -18.50 8.60
CA LYS A 115 -14.59 -18.66 10.01
C LYS A 115 -13.38 -18.32 10.87
N ILE A 116 -13.58 -17.49 11.89
CA ILE A 116 -12.52 -17.12 12.84
C ILE A 116 -12.99 -17.42 14.26
N TYR A 117 -12.18 -18.21 14.95
CA TYR A 117 -12.37 -18.66 16.32
C TYR A 117 -11.33 -17.99 17.20
N PHE A 118 -11.77 -17.39 18.29
CA PHE A 118 -10.88 -16.75 19.26
C PHE A 118 -10.91 -17.50 20.58
N ASP A 119 -9.76 -17.58 21.24
CA ASP A 119 -9.57 -17.95 22.64
C ASP A 119 -10.22 -19.28 23.04
N GLY A 120 -10.03 -20.29 22.19
CA GLY A 120 -10.54 -21.64 22.40
C GLY A 120 -12.03 -21.81 22.16
N SER A 121 -12.74 -20.78 21.68
CA SER A 121 -14.16 -20.88 21.34
C SER A 121 -14.40 -21.96 20.29
N THR A 122 -15.41 -22.81 20.50
CA THR A 122 -15.89 -23.78 19.51
C THR A 122 -16.85 -23.19 18.49
N THR A 123 -17.36 -21.97 18.76
CA THR A 123 -18.25 -21.23 17.85
C THR A 123 -17.47 -20.08 17.23
N PRO A 124 -17.44 -19.95 15.89
CA PRO A 124 -16.70 -18.87 15.26
C PRO A 124 -17.39 -17.53 15.55
N GLN A 125 -16.62 -16.55 16.04
CA GLN A 125 -17.11 -15.19 16.26
C GLN A 125 -17.22 -14.39 14.95
N ILE A 126 -16.48 -14.78 13.92
CA ILE A 126 -16.64 -14.29 12.54
C ILE A 126 -17.02 -15.51 11.69
N ASN A 127 -18.16 -15.45 11.00
CA ASN A 127 -18.62 -16.49 10.08
C ASN A 127 -19.41 -15.83 8.96
N MET A 128 -18.78 -15.69 7.79
CA MET A 128 -19.35 -14.92 6.67
C MET A 128 -18.77 -15.39 5.33
N LEU A 129 -19.33 -14.85 4.23
CA LEU A 129 -18.67 -14.92 2.92
C LEU A 129 -17.31 -14.23 3.01
N LEU A 130 -16.29 -14.82 2.39
CA LEU A 130 -14.92 -14.29 2.41
C LEU A 130 -14.86 -12.87 1.84
N SER A 131 -15.65 -12.56 0.82
CA SER A 131 -15.71 -11.22 0.21
C SER A 131 -16.13 -10.11 1.18
N HIS A 132 -17.01 -10.41 2.15
CA HIS A 132 -17.51 -9.41 3.11
C HIS A 132 -16.43 -8.93 4.10
N LEU A 133 -15.30 -9.64 4.20
CA LEU A 133 -14.14 -9.19 4.97
C LEU A 133 -13.42 -8.01 4.31
N PHE A 134 -13.68 -7.76 3.01
CA PHE A 134 -12.86 -6.89 2.16
C PHE A 134 -13.66 -5.82 1.41
N ASP A 135 -14.94 -6.04 1.15
CA ASP A 135 -15.76 -5.19 0.26
C ASP A 135 -16.35 -3.94 0.93
N GLY A 136 -16.21 -3.80 2.24
CA GLY A 136 -16.73 -2.65 2.98
C GLY A 136 -18.22 -2.72 3.34
N SER A 137 -18.88 -3.85 3.08
CA SER A 137 -20.33 -4.02 3.33
C SER A 137 -20.66 -4.31 4.80
N THR A 138 -19.69 -4.80 5.58
CA THR A 138 -19.94 -5.38 6.90
C THR A 138 -19.05 -4.74 7.97
N PRO A 139 -19.56 -3.86 8.84
CA PRO A 139 -18.81 -3.37 9.99
C PRO A 139 -18.31 -4.53 10.88
N PRO A 140 -17.09 -4.45 11.44
CA PRO A 140 -16.15 -3.33 11.41
C PRO A 140 -15.21 -3.26 10.18
N PHE A 141 -15.40 -4.14 9.19
CA PHE A 141 -14.61 -4.24 7.96
C PHE A 141 -15.02 -3.18 6.94
N LEU A 142 -14.55 -1.95 7.16
CA LEU A 142 -14.95 -0.77 6.40
C LEU A 142 -13.73 -0.07 5.75
N PRO A 143 -13.88 0.51 4.54
CA PRO A 143 -12.83 1.31 3.93
C PRO A 143 -12.51 2.54 4.79
N PRO A 144 -11.29 3.09 4.73
CA PRO A 144 -10.14 2.65 3.93
C PRO A 144 -9.32 1.50 4.56
N LEU A 145 -9.79 0.85 5.63
CA LEU A 145 -9.06 -0.26 6.27
C LEU A 145 -9.14 -1.58 5.51
N VAL A 146 -10.03 -1.65 4.51
CA VAL A 146 -10.18 -2.80 3.62
C VAL A 146 -10.11 -2.37 2.16
N ALA A 147 -9.64 -3.27 1.31
CA ALA A 147 -9.52 -3.06 -0.13
C ALA A 147 -9.99 -4.30 -0.91
N THR A 148 -10.61 -4.07 -2.06
CA THR A 148 -10.99 -5.12 -3.01
C THR A 148 -9.97 -5.21 -4.14
N ASN A 149 -10.14 -6.20 -5.02
CA ASN A 149 -9.31 -6.29 -6.23
C ASN A 149 -9.35 -5.02 -7.08
N ALA A 150 -10.46 -4.28 -7.06
CA ALA A 150 -10.59 -3.06 -7.85
C ALA A 150 -9.71 -1.94 -7.28
N SER A 151 -9.63 -1.81 -5.96
CA SER A 151 -8.87 -0.74 -5.28
C SER A 151 -7.42 -1.10 -4.99
N SER A 152 -7.04 -2.39 -5.04
CA SER A 152 -5.67 -2.85 -4.82
C SER A 152 -5.08 -3.62 -6.00
N SER A 153 -5.73 -3.55 -7.15
CA SER A 153 -5.29 -4.19 -8.39
C SER A 153 -5.01 -5.70 -8.25
N GLY A 154 -6.07 -6.46 -8.04
CA GLY A 154 -6.07 -7.93 -8.04
C GLY A 154 -6.12 -8.57 -6.65
N GLY A 155 -5.64 -7.87 -5.61
CA GLY A 155 -5.65 -8.35 -4.23
C GLY A 155 -6.93 -8.00 -3.47
N PHE A 156 -7.20 -8.69 -2.37
CA PHE A 156 -8.19 -8.27 -1.39
C PHE A 156 -7.50 -8.17 -0.05
N VAL A 157 -7.64 -7.05 0.65
CA VAL A 157 -6.85 -6.74 1.85
C VAL A 157 -7.76 -6.31 2.98
N SER A 158 -7.47 -6.79 4.19
CA SER A 158 -8.03 -6.25 5.44
C SER A 158 -6.91 -5.93 6.41
N TYR A 159 -6.92 -4.68 6.89
CA TYR A 159 -6.06 -4.18 7.97
C TYR A 159 -6.81 -4.03 9.30
N VAL A 160 -8.03 -4.54 9.38
CA VAL A 160 -8.82 -4.52 10.61
C VAL A 160 -8.19 -5.47 11.62
N PRO A 161 -7.72 -4.99 12.78
CA PRO A 161 -6.99 -5.82 13.72
C PRO A 161 -7.91 -6.87 14.38
N LEU A 162 -7.40 -8.09 14.53
CA LEU A 162 -8.07 -9.20 15.19
C LEU A 162 -7.24 -9.62 16.42
N PRO A 163 -7.33 -8.91 17.56
CA PRO A 163 -6.60 -9.28 18.77
C PRO A 163 -7.18 -10.55 19.41
N PHE A 164 -6.32 -11.34 20.04
CA PHE A 164 -6.69 -12.58 20.72
C PHE A 164 -5.84 -12.75 21.99
N HIS A 165 -6.43 -13.28 23.04
CA HIS A 165 -5.77 -13.39 24.35
C HIS A 165 -5.00 -14.71 24.52
N SER A 166 -5.55 -15.82 24.04
CA SER A 166 -5.00 -17.17 24.25
C SER A 166 -4.89 -17.98 22.97
N SER A 167 -5.71 -17.71 21.94
CA SER A 167 -5.55 -18.36 20.63
C SER A 167 -6.38 -17.69 19.53
N ILE A 168 -5.97 -17.89 18.28
CA ILE A 168 -6.81 -17.63 17.10
C ILE A 168 -6.72 -18.81 16.14
N LYS A 169 -7.85 -19.22 15.56
CA LYS A 169 -7.90 -20.15 14.43
C LYS A 169 -8.72 -19.53 13.30
N VAL A 170 -8.15 -19.48 12.09
CA VAL A 170 -8.77 -18.92 10.88
C VAL A 170 -8.96 -20.06 9.88
N THR A 171 -10.19 -20.31 9.45
CA THR A 171 -10.52 -21.41 8.51
C THR A 171 -11.35 -20.92 7.33
N THR A 172 -11.32 -21.70 6.24
CA THR A 172 -12.12 -21.47 5.02
C THR A 172 -12.56 -22.79 4.40
N ASN A 173 -13.65 -22.75 3.62
CA ASN A 173 -14.03 -23.87 2.74
C ASN A 173 -13.50 -23.71 1.30
N GLY A 174 -12.74 -22.64 1.01
CA GLY A 174 -12.20 -22.35 -0.32
C GLY A 174 -10.77 -22.86 -0.54
N SER A 175 -10.28 -22.63 -1.75
CA SER A 175 -8.87 -22.79 -2.16
C SER A 175 -8.46 -21.56 -2.97
N PHE A 176 -7.36 -20.92 -2.59
CA PHE A 176 -6.91 -19.62 -3.11
C PHE A 176 -5.51 -19.26 -2.59
N TYR A 177 -4.95 -18.15 -3.08
CA TYR A 177 -3.74 -17.53 -2.52
C TYR A 177 -4.09 -16.72 -1.27
N TYR A 178 -3.28 -16.83 -0.21
CA TYR A 178 -3.44 -16.01 0.98
C TYR A 178 -2.11 -15.67 1.65
N ASN A 179 -2.10 -14.53 2.35
CA ASN A 179 -1.01 -14.05 3.17
C ASN A 179 -1.57 -13.40 4.43
N ILE A 180 -1.15 -13.85 5.61
CA ILE A 180 -1.64 -13.35 6.91
C ILE A 180 -0.44 -12.90 7.75
N GLY A 181 -0.43 -11.62 8.13
CA GLY A 181 0.60 -11.04 9.00
C GLY A 181 0.08 -10.82 10.41
N TYR A 182 0.85 -11.25 11.42
CA TYR A 182 0.46 -11.19 12.82
C TYR A 182 1.63 -10.88 13.75
N HIS A 183 1.29 -10.40 14.94
CA HIS A 183 2.19 -10.29 16.09
C HIS A 183 1.79 -11.28 17.17
N MET A 184 2.79 -11.90 17.79
CA MET A 184 2.70 -12.67 19.02
C MET A 184 3.39 -11.88 20.13
N TYR A 185 2.70 -11.68 21.23
CA TYR A 185 3.22 -10.90 22.36
C TYR A 185 3.79 -11.82 23.44
N SER A 186 4.54 -11.23 24.37
CA SER A 186 4.97 -11.92 25.59
C SER A 186 3.78 -12.62 26.27
N PRO A 187 3.91 -13.87 26.77
CA PRO A 187 2.82 -14.63 27.39
C PRO A 187 2.08 -13.96 28.55
N ASP A 188 2.68 -12.98 29.22
CA ASP A 188 2.06 -12.17 30.28
C ASP A 188 1.33 -10.91 29.77
N THR A 189 1.26 -10.72 28.45
CA THR A 189 0.55 -9.60 27.82
C THR A 189 -0.96 -9.78 27.95
N ASN A 190 -1.60 -8.82 28.61
CA ASN A 190 -3.05 -8.78 28.71
C ASN A 190 -3.65 -7.96 27.55
N ILE A 191 -4.09 -8.65 26.50
CA ILE A 191 -4.80 -8.05 25.37
C ILE A 191 -6.27 -8.51 25.34
N PRO A 192 -7.24 -7.63 25.06
CA PRO A 192 -8.63 -8.04 24.89
C PRO A 192 -8.83 -8.85 23.61
N THR A 193 -9.68 -9.86 23.70
CA THR A 193 -10.20 -10.59 22.53
C THR A 193 -10.96 -9.64 21.59
N TRP A 194 -10.86 -9.89 20.29
CA TRP A 194 -11.62 -9.21 19.26
C TRP A 194 -13.13 -9.20 19.57
N SER A 195 -13.79 -8.10 19.19
CA SER A 195 -15.23 -7.92 19.31
C SER A 195 -15.82 -7.30 18.04
N SER A 196 -16.99 -7.78 17.62
CA SER A 196 -17.74 -7.19 16.51
C SER A 196 -18.19 -5.75 16.78
N ALA A 197 -18.16 -5.30 18.03
CA ALA A 197 -18.52 -3.94 18.44
C ALA A 197 -17.34 -2.95 18.37
N GLN A 198 -16.17 -3.33 17.86
CA GLN A 198 -15.03 -2.42 17.75
C GLN A 198 -15.35 -1.22 16.83
N ASP A 199 -15.04 0.00 17.31
CA ASP A 199 -15.29 1.23 16.58
C ASP A 199 -14.05 1.65 15.78
N THR A 200 -14.05 1.37 14.47
CA THR A 200 -12.93 1.66 13.57
C THR A 200 -12.92 3.11 13.04
N SER A 201 -13.86 3.97 13.45
CA SER A 201 -14.05 5.32 12.87
C SER A 201 -12.82 6.23 12.99
N ALA A 202 -12.09 6.16 14.11
CA ALA A 202 -10.87 6.94 14.30
C ALA A 202 -9.77 6.55 13.30
N ALA A 203 -9.53 5.25 13.14
CA ALA A 203 -8.54 4.74 12.19
C ALA A 203 -8.94 5.03 10.73
N GLN A 204 -10.23 4.88 10.40
CA GLN A 204 -10.75 5.26 9.08
C GLN A 204 -10.52 6.74 8.78
N THR A 205 -10.78 7.62 9.75
CA THR A 205 -10.58 9.07 9.61
C THR A 205 -9.11 9.39 9.34
N GLU A 206 -8.21 8.80 10.14
CA GLU A 206 -6.76 8.98 10.00
C GLU A 206 -6.27 8.57 8.61
N TRP A 207 -6.63 7.36 8.20
CA TRP A 207 -6.24 6.79 6.91
C TRP A 207 -6.85 7.55 5.72
N ASN A 208 -8.05 8.11 5.88
CA ASN A 208 -8.66 8.94 4.85
C ASN A 208 -7.92 10.28 4.68
N GLN A 209 -7.49 10.92 5.76
CA GLN A 209 -6.68 12.15 5.65
C GLN A 209 -5.35 11.92 4.94
N ALA A 210 -4.77 10.74 5.12
CA ALA A 210 -3.52 10.37 4.47
C ALA A 210 -3.64 10.24 2.95
N SER A 211 -4.79 9.83 2.44
CA SER A 211 -5.07 9.86 0.99
C SER A 211 -4.98 11.28 0.39
N LEU A 212 -5.07 12.31 1.25
CA LEU A 212 -4.90 13.72 0.89
C LEU A 212 -3.48 14.26 1.14
N GLY A 213 -2.53 13.39 1.54
CA GLY A 213 -1.13 13.75 1.82
C GLY A 213 -0.92 14.55 3.11
N ARG A 214 -1.86 14.53 4.06
CA ARG A 214 -1.74 15.23 5.35
C ARG A 214 -0.95 14.40 6.36
N ASP A 215 -0.24 15.07 7.27
CA ASP A 215 0.46 14.42 8.38
C ASP A 215 -0.58 13.77 9.31
N PRO A 216 -0.55 12.44 9.50
CA PRO A 216 -1.54 11.75 10.32
C PRO A 216 -1.24 11.84 11.84
N LYS A 217 -0.18 12.56 12.23
CA LYS A 217 0.21 12.75 13.62
C LYS A 217 -0.20 14.14 14.10
N SER A 218 -0.22 14.32 15.42
CA SER A 218 -0.44 15.66 15.98
C SER A 218 0.71 16.60 15.63
N THR A 219 0.38 17.77 15.08
CA THR A 219 1.33 18.86 14.80
C THR A 219 1.43 19.87 15.94
N SER A 220 0.69 19.64 17.04
CA SER A 220 0.69 20.53 18.20
C SER A 220 2.07 20.58 18.86
N GLY A 221 2.58 21.79 19.08
CA GLY A 221 3.89 22.01 19.69
C GLY A 221 5.09 21.84 18.75
N ASN A 222 4.86 21.59 17.46
CA ASN A 222 5.92 21.53 16.47
C ASN A 222 6.54 22.93 16.25
N THR A 223 7.86 22.97 16.17
CA THR A 223 8.62 24.05 15.57
C THR A 223 8.76 23.78 14.08
N VAL A 224 8.62 24.81 13.25
CA VAL A 224 8.72 24.72 11.79
C VAL A 224 9.96 25.46 11.31
N THR A 225 10.83 24.78 10.56
CA THR A 225 11.91 25.39 9.79
C THR A 225 11.60 25.23 8.31
N ALA A 226 11.51 26.33 7.58
CA ALA A 226 11.20 26.32 6.15
C ALA A 226 12.05 27.32 5.40
N GLY A 227 12.28 27.07 4.11
CA GLY A 227 13.07 27.95 3.26
C GLY A 227 13.10 27.49 1.81
N THR A 228 13.90 28.20 1.01
CA THR A 228 14.15 27.88 -0.39
C THR A 228 15.65 27.73 -0.62
N VAL A 229 16.08 26.67 -1.28
CA VAL A 229 17.47 26.42 -1.63
C VAL A 229 17.66 26.24 -3.14
N ASN A 230 18.82 26.65 -3.61
CA ASN A 230 19.31 26.35 -4.96
C ASN A 230 20.47 25.36 -4.82
N LEU A 231 20.40 24.27 -5.58
CA LEU A 231 21.33 23.16 -5.45
C LEU A 231 22.11 23.00 -6.74
N ALA A 232 23.33 23.55 -6.77
CA ALA A 232 24.24 23.42 -7.91
C ALA A 232 24.59 21.94 -8.19
N SER A 233 25.05 21.64 -9.40
CA SER A 233 25.51 20.29 -9.76
C SER A 233 26.64 19.84 -8.82
N GLY A 234 26.53 18.63 -8.28
CA GLY A 234 27.49 18.06 -7.33
C GLY A 234 27.47 18.68 -5.93
N ALA A 235 26.63 19.69 -5.68
CA ALA A 235 26.60 20.39 -4.40
C ALA A 235 25.73 19.68 -3.37
N THR A 236 26.07 19.92 -2.11
CA THR A 236 25.27 19.54 -0.95
C THR A 236 24.95 20.78 -0.13
N GLN A 237 23.74 20.89 0.40
CA GLN A 237 23.27 22.04 1.18
C GLN A 237 22.57 21.56 2.46
N PRO A 238 22.96 22.09 3.64
CA PRO A 238 22.24 21.81 4.87
C PRO A 238 20.87 22.48 4.85
N LEU A 239 19.83 21.74 5.26
CA LEU A 239 18.46 22.23 5.43
C LEU A 239 18.14 22.50 6.90
N LEU A 240 18.69 21.67 7.79
CA LEU A 240 18.51 21.76 9.24
C LEU A 240 19.76 21.24 9.95
N ASP A 241 20.18 21.95 11.00
CA ASP A 241 21.27 21.57 11.88
C ASP A 241 20.89 22.02 13.30
N ILE A 242 20.49 21.07 14.15
CA ILE A 242 19.96 21.35 15.49
C ILE A 242 20.50 20.39 16.53
N ALA A 243 20.69 20.90 17.74
CA ALA A 243 21.18 20.16 18.89
C ALA A 243 20.08 19.90 19.93
N GLY A 244 20.37 18.97 20.84
CA GLY A 244 19.52 18.56 21.95
C GLY A 244 18.50 17.49 21.58
N PRO A 245 17.89 16.83 22.59
CA PRO A 245 16.95 15.75 22.35
C PRO A 245 15.64 16.27 21.74
N GLN A 246 15.39 15.93 20.48
CA GLN A 246 14.19 16.31 19.75
C GLN A 246 13.72 15.16 18.85
N GLN A 247 12.60 15.36 18.19
CA GLN A 247 12.01 14.41 17.24
C GLN A 247 11.59 15.17 15.98
N ILE A 248 12.16 14.78 14.83
CA ILE A 248 11.66 15.24 13.53
C ILE A 248 10.29 14.60 13.31
N GLN A 249 9.28 15.42 13.04
CA GLN A 249 7.89 15.00 12.84
C GLN A 249 7.51 14.91 11.37
N SER A 250 8.08 15.78 10.54
CA SER A 250 7.85 15.76 9.10
C SER A 250 8.98 16.44 8.32
N ILE A 251 9.19 15.97 7.09
CA ILE A 251 10.03 16.60 6.07
C ILE A 251 9.19 16.72 4.82
N LYS A 252 9.09 17.94 4.28
CA LYS A 252 8.40 18.22 3.03
C LYS A 252 9.33 18.93 2.05
N LEU A 253 9.27 18.53 0.79
CA LEU A 253 10.05 19.13 -0.29
C LEU A 253 9.15 19.43 -1.49
N HIS A 254 9.14 20.68 -1.94
CA HIS A 254 8.58 21.06 -3.23
C HIS A 254 9.73 21.36 -4.18
N ILE A 255 9.93 20.49 -5.17
CA ILE A 255 11.06 20.54 -6.09
C ILE A 255 10.56 20.87 -7.48
N PRO A 256 10.97 22.00 -8.08
CA PRO A 256 10.61 22.33 -9.44
C PRO A 256 10.99 21.23 -10.43
N GLY A 257 10.02 20.79 -11.22
CA GLY A 257 10.15 19.67 -12.15
C GLY A 257 9.54 18.37 -11.64
N VAL A 258 9.40 18.17 -10.32
CA VAL A 258 8.70 16.99 -9.79
C VAL A 258 7.20 17.28 -9.75
N VAL A 259 6.49 16.80 -10.77
CA VAL A 259 5.03 17.00 -10.91
C VAL A 259 4.41 15.65 -11.23
N ALA A 260 3.42 15.21 -10.45
CA ALA A 260 2.67 14.02 -10.85
C ALA A 260 1.95 14.30 -12.18
N PRO A 261 2.00 13.37 -13.16
CA PRO A 261 1.14 13.47 -14.33
C PRO A 261 -0.31 13.59 -13.84
N PRO A 262 -1.15 14.41 -14.50
CA PRO A 262 -2.56 14.44 -14.17
C PRO A 262 -3.07 13.01 -14.28
N ALA A 263 -3.61 12.47 -13.18
CA ALA A 263 -4.17 11.12 -13.19
C ALA A 263 -5.11 11.01 -14.38
N SER A 264 -4.94 10.00 -15.23
CA SER A 264 -5.97 9.62 -16.20
C SER A 264 -7.19 9.22 -15.39
N ALA A 265 -8.05 10.18 -15.12
CA ALA A 265 -9.09 10.04 -14.11
C ALA A 265 -9.96 8.85 -14.50
N PRO A 266 -10.14 7.86 -13.60
CA PRO A 266 -11.12 6.83 -13.84
C PRO A 266 -12.48 7.50 -14.01
N TYR A 267 -13.22 7.05 -15.00
CA TYR A 267 -14.53 7.53 -15.39
C TYR A 267 -15.56 6.50 -14.90
N SER A 268 -16.58 6.96 -14.19
CA SER A 268 -17.68 6.11 -13.74
C SER A 268 -18.86 6.24 -14.69
N ASP A 269 -19.46 5.12 -15.08
CA ASP A 269 -20.70 5.06 -15.87
C ASP A 269 -21.60 3.99 -15.28
N ASP A 270 -22.91 4.16 -15.39
CA ASP A 270 -23.89 3.11 -15.19
C ASP A 270 -24.11 2.31 -16.49
N GLY A 271 -24.56 1.07 -16.33
CA GLY A 271 -24.74 0.19 -17.48
C GLY A 271 -25.46 -1.09 -17.15
N ARG A 272 -25.61 -1.92 -18.19
CA ARG A 272 -26.21 -3.26 -18.14
C ARG A 272 -25.38 -4.23 -18.97
N ALA A 273 -25.57 -5.53 -18.74
CA ALA A 273 -25.04 -6.57 -19.61
C ALA A 273 -26.04 -7.72 -19.81
N HIS A 274 -25.95 -8.43 -20.93
CA HIS A 274 -26.84 -9.54 -21.24
C HIS A 274 -26.19 -10.66 -22.09
N LYS A 275 -26.81 -11.85 -22.00
CA LYS A 275 -26.61 -12.97 -22.96
C LYS A 275 -27.80 -13.16 -23.90
N GLY A 276 -28.79 -12.27 -23.85
CA GLY A 276 -29.99 -12.26 -24.68
C GLY A 276 -29.97 -11.11 -25.69
N THR A 277 -30.91 -10.18 -25.55
CA THR A 277 -31.09 -9.04 -26.46
C THR A 277 -31.25 -7.73 -25.71
N SER A 278 -30.76 -6.62 -26.27
CA SER A 278 -31.20 -5.26 -25.93
C SER A 278 -31.86 -4.60 -27.14
N GLN A 279 -32.84 -3.72 -26.90
CA GLN A 279 -33.55 -2.98 -27.95
C GLN A 279 -33.83 -1.55 -27.48
N PHE A 280 -33.61 -0.58 -28.36
CA PHE A 280 -33.83 0.84 -28.10
C PHE A 280 -34.06 1.63 -29.39
N THR A 281 -34.56 2.86 -29.29
CA THR A 281 -34.87 3.74 -30.42
C THR A 281 -33.98 4.98 -30.39
N MET A 282 -33.34 5.32 -31.51
CA MET A 282 -32.48 6.51 -31.65
C MET A 282 -33.03 7.45 -32.72
N ALA A 283 -32.97 8.76 -32.47
CA ALA A 283 -33.30 9.83 -33.39
C ALA A 283 -32.17 10.09 -34.39
N LEU A 284 -32.54 10.42 -35.63
CA LEU A 284 -31.64 10.63 -36.75
C LEU A 284 -31.91 11.97 -37.44
N ASP A 285 -30.90 12.49 -38.13
CA ASP A 285 -31.11 13.58 -39.09
C ASP A 285 -31.90 13.05 -40.31
N PRO A 286 -33.00 13.69 -40.73
CA PRO A 286 -33.75 13.28 -41.92
C PRO A 286 -32.91 13.23 -43.21
N ALA A 287 -31.81 13.99 -43.29
CA ALA A 287 -30.88 14.02 -44.40
C ALA A 287 -29.72 13.02 -44.27
N ASN A 288 -29.78 12.09 -43.31
CA ASN A 288 -28.73 11.09 -43.10
C ASN A 288 -28.49 10.22 -44.35
N GLN A 289 -27.22 9.90 -44.59
CA GLN A 289 -26.74 9.02 -45.65
C GLN A 289 -26.17 7.72 -45.06
N GLY A 290 -26.70 7.31 -43.90
CA GLY A 290 -26.16 6.25 -43.05
C GLY A 290 -25.95 6.75 -41.62
N VAL A 291 -25.75 5.82 -40.71
CA VAL A 291 -25.58 6.10 -39.28
C VAL A 291 -24.37 5.33 -38.76
N THR A 292 -23.49 5.98 -38.01
CA THR A 292 -22.48 5.31 -37.21
C THR A 292 -23.00 5.19 -35.78
N LEU A 293 -23.25 3.97 -35.33
CA LEU A 293 -23.64 3.69 -33.94
C LEU A 293 -22.38 3.39 -33.13
N THR A 294 -22.15 4.14 -32.06
CA THR A 294 -21.01 3.95 -31.15
C THR A 294 -21.52 3.42 -29.81
N ARG A 295 -20.84 2.44 -29.22
CA ARG A 295 -21.15 1.87 -27.90
C ARG A 295 -19.95 2.00 -26.99
N ARG A 296 -20.14 2.53 -25.78
CA ARG A 296 -19.17 2.40 -24.68
C ARG A 296 -19.35 1.04 -24.01
N LEU A 297 -18.24 0.33 -23.83
CA LEU A 297 -18.18 -1.00 -23.23
C LEU A 297 -17.06 -1.12 -22.20
N ASP A 298 -17.26 -2.04 -21.27
CA ASP A 298 -16.21 -2.69 -20.49
C ASP A 298 -15.50 -3.72 -21.38
N TYR A 299 -14.35 -3.31 -21.89
CA TYR A 299 -13.45 -4.10 -22.71
C TYR A 299 -12.55 -5.03 -21.88
N GLY A 300 -12.70 -5.06 -20.55
CA GLY A 300 -12.17 -6.16 -19.73
C GLY A 300 -12.87 -7.49 -20.06
N ILE A 301 -14.09 -7.45 -20.58
CA ILE A 301 -14.79 -8.60 -21.15
C ILE A 301 -14.49 -8.65 -22.64
N GLY A 302 -13.65 -9.61 -23.04
CA GLY A 302 -13.14 -9.67 -24.39
C GLY A 302 -14.07 -10.30 -25.42
N ASN A 303 -13.69 -10.11 -26.69
CA ASN A 303 -14.24 -10.82 -27.85
C ASN A 303 -15.77 -10.72 -28.00
N GLN A 304 -16.35 -9.57 -27.62
CA GLN A 304 -17.79 -9.34 -27.65
C GLN A 304 -18.34 -9.29 -29.07
N LYS A 305 -19.30 -10.15 -29.36
CA LYS A 305 -19.96 -10.32 -30.65
C LYS A 305 -21.47 -10.32 -30.51
N ALA A 306 -22.14 -9.53 -31.34
CA ALA A 306 -23.60 -9.48 -31.43
C ALA A 306 -24.07 -9.31 -32.88
N THR A 307 -25.30 -9.70 -33.19
CA THR A 307 -25.98 -9.26 -34.43
C THR A 307 -26.75 -7.97 -34.17
N VAL A 308 -26.76 -7.09 -35.16
CA VAL A 308 -27.47 -5.80 -35.14
C VAL A 308 -28.60 -5.85 -36.14
N ALA A 309 -29.81 -5.51 -35.70
CA ALA A 309 -30.98 -5.34 -36.54
C ALA A 309 -31.56 -3.93 -36.39
N VAL A 310 -32.08 -3.38 -37.49
CA VAL A 310 -32.75 -2.08 -37.53
C VAL A 310 -34.19 -2.28 -38.01
N ASN A 311 -35.16 -1.85 -37.21
CA ASN A 311 -36.60 -2.02 -37.44
C ASN A 311 -36.97 -3.48 -37.77
N GLY A 312 -36.36 -4.44 -37.06
CA GLY A 312 -36.58 -5.88 -37.25
C GLY A 312 -35.81 -6.52 -38.42
N GLN A 313 -35.08 -5.75 -39.23
CA GLN A 313 -34.26 -6.27 -40.32
C GLN A 313 -32.78 -6.34 -39.91
N GLN A 314 -32.16 -7.52 -40.00
CA GLN A 314 -30.75 -7.70 -39.66
C GLN A 314 -29.84 -6.90 -40.61
N VAL A 315 -28.96 -6.09 -40.03
CA VAL A 315 -27.97 -5.25 -40.73
C VAL A 315 -26.65 -5.99 -40.87
N GLY A 316 -26.18 -6.63 -39.79
CA GLY A 316 -24.90 -7.32 -39.78
C GLY A 316 -24.48 -7.80 -38.40
N THR A 317 -23.20 -8.12 -38.26
CA THR A 317 -22.60 -8.59 -37.01
C THR A 317 -21.60 -7.57 -36.50
N TRP A 318 -21.77 -7.14 -35.26
CA TRP A 318 -20.85 -6.26 -34.55
C TRP A 318 -19.90 -7.10 -33.72
N PHE A 319 -18.60 -7.00 -34.00
CA PHE A 319 -17.56 -7.73 -33.28
C PHE A 319 -16.49 -6.78 -32.77
N THR A 320 -16.21 -6.84 -31.48
CA THR A 320 -15.13 -6.11 -30.81
C THR A 320 -14.13 -7.15 -30.29
N SER A 321 -13.03 -7.35 -31.02
CA SER A 321 -12.03 -8.38 -30.73
C SER A 321 -11.05 -7.93 -29.64
N GLY A 322 -10.59 -8.84 -28.79
CA GLY A 322 -9.59 -8.58 -27.75
C GLY A 322 -10.18 -8.08 -26.43
N SER A 323 -9.31 -7.81 -25.45
CA SER A 323 -9.64 -7.25 -24.14
C SER A 323 -8.52 -6.34 -23.62
N ASP A 324 -8.83 -5.51 -22.63
CA ASP A 324 -7.87 -4.73 -21.85
C ASP A 324 -8.38 -4.65 -20.41
N THR A 325 -7.68 -5.28 -19.47
CA THR A 325 -8.04 -5.29 -18.04
C THR A 325 -7.53 -4.07 -17.30
N THR A 326 -6.57 -3.35 -17.86
CA THR A 326 -5.95 -2.16 -17.27
C THR A 326 -6.75 -0.90 -17.60
N ASN A 327 -7.09 -0.70 -18.86
CA ASN A 327 -7.95 0.40 -19.30
C ASN A 327 -9.22 -0.17 -19.90
N ARG A 328 -10.22 -0.38 -19.05
CA ARG A 328 -11.39 -1.16 -19.45
C ARG A 328 -12.41 -0.37 -20.27
N TRP A 329 -12.38 0.97 -20.27
CA TRP A 329 -13.27 1.70 -21.18
C TRP A 329 -12.81 1.59 -22.64
N ARG A 330 -13.75 1.23 -23.52
CA ARG A 330 -13.62 1.37 -24.97
C ARG A 330 -14.89 1.89 -25.58
N ASP A 331 -14.73 2.59 -26.68
CA ASP A 331 -15.81 2.91 -27.59
C ASP A 331 -15.64 2.05 -28.85
N SER A 332 -16.65 1.24 -29.14
CA SER A 332 -16.71 0.43 -30.36
C SER A 332 -17.73 1.06 -31.30
N THR A 333 -17.55 0.92 -32.61
CA THR A 333 -18.43 1.51 -33.63
C THR A 333 -18.96 0.48 -34.62
N PHE A 334 -20.21 0.65 -35.03
CA PHE A 334 -20.88 -0.14 -36.05
C PHE A 334 -21.58 0.76 -37.07
N ALA A 335 -21.27 0.56 -38.35
CA ALA A 335 -21.87 1.32 -39.43
C ALA A 335 -23.20 0.70 -39.87
N ILE A 336 -24.26 1.51 -39.87
CA ILE A 336 -25.58 1.19 -40.39
C ILE A 336 -25.71 1.85 -41.77
N PRO A 337 -25.80 1.07 -42.86
CA PRO A 337 -25.90 1.62 -44.21
C PRO A 337 -27.17 2.45 -44.42
N SER A 338 -27.11 3.42 -45.33
CA SER A 338 -28.25 4.28 -45.70
C SER A 338 -29.50 3.51 -46.09
N SER A 339 -29.38 2.31 -46.67
CA SER A 339 -30.52 1.46 -47.01
C SER A 339 -31.42 1.10 -45.82
N PHE A 340 -30.90 1.21 -44.59
CA PHE A 340 -31.63 0.97 -43.34
C PHE A 340 -32.10 2.26 -42.64
N THR A 341 -31.69 3.44 -43.10
CA THR A 341 -31.89 4.72 -42.38
C THR A 341 -32.43 5.86 -43.26
N THR A 342 -32.48 5.68 -44.59
CA THR A 342 -32.96 6.68 -45.55
C THR A 342 -34.41 7.07 -45.28
N ASN A 343 -34.71 8.37 -45.34
CA ASN A 343 -36.04 8.97 -45.09
C ASN A 343 -36.62 8.66 -43.71
N ARG A 344 -35.76 8.36 -42.72
CA ARG A 344 -36.18 8.12 -41.33
C ARG A 344 -35.58 9.17 -40.41
N SER A 345 -36.42 9.71 -39.53
CA SER A 345 -36.02 10.60 -38.44
C SER A 345 -35.76 9.83 -37.14
N SER A 346 -36.02 8.51 -37.10
CA SER A 346 -35.65 7.62 -36.00
C SER A 346 -35.57 6.17 -36.47
N ILE A 347 -34.83 5.35 -35.73
CA ILE A 347 -34.68 3.90 -35.96
C ILE A 347 -34.74 3.13 -34.64
N THR A 348 -35.38 1.96 -34.65
CA THR A 348 -35.31 0.99 -33.54
C THR A 348 -34.19 0.01 -33.82
N ILE A 349 -33.23 -0.09 -32.90
CA ILE A 349 -32.07 -0.96 -32.97
C ILE A 349 -32.30 -2.14 -32.03
N THR A 350 -31.97 -3.35 -32.47
CA THR A 350 -31.93 -4.55 -31.63
C THR A 350 -30.54 -5.17 -31.71
N ILE A 351 -29.92 -5.37 -30.55
CA ILE A 351 -28.62 -6.02 -30.38
C ILE A 351 -28.86 -7.41 -29.80
N THR A 352 -28.41 -8.45 -30.50
CA THR A 352 -28.58 -9.84 -30.04
C THR A 352 -27.22 -10.47 -29.79
N PHE A 353 -26.99 -10.91 -28.55
CA PHE A 353 -25.75 -11.57 -28.15
C PHE A 353 -25.45 -12.80 -29.02
N VAL A 354 -24.19 -12.95 -29.43
CA VAL A 354 -23.69 -14.12 -30.17
C VAL A 354 -22.62 -14.85 -29.35
N SER A 355 -21.58 -14.14 -28.91
CA SER A 355 -20.47 -14.71 -28.12
C SER A 355 -19.65 -13.62 -27.45
N SER A 356 -18.93 -13.96 -26.38
CA SER A 356 -17.90 -13.14 -25.72
C SER A 356 -17.19 -13.99 -24.67
N ASP A 357 -16.16 -13.44 -24.02
CA ASP A 357 -15.52 -14.09 -22.86
C ASP A 357 -16.46 -14.13 -21.63
N ASN A 358 -17.47 -13.25 -21.55
CA ASN A 358 -18.55 -13.35 -20.57
C ASN A 358 -19.93 -12.98 -21.16
N ASP A 359 -20.27 -11.70 -21.28
CA ASP A 359 -21.53 -11.19 -21.82
C ASP A 359 -21.36 -9.99 -22.77
N TRP A 360 -22.45 -9.50 -23.36
CA TRP A 360 -22.48 -8.20 -24.04
C TRP A 360 -22.82 -7.11 -23.04
N ASN A 361 -21.87 -6.21 -22.77
CA ASN A 361 -22.07 -5.11 -21.85
C ASN A 361 -22.25 -3.77 -22.57
N GLU A 362 -23.07 -2.89 -22.01
CA GLU A 362 -23.48 -1.64 -22.64
C GLU A 362 -23.72 -0.58 -21.56
N PHE A 363 -22.99 0.53 -21.70
CA PHE A 363 -23.01 1.65 -20.75
C PHE A 363 -23.54 2.91 -21.42
N TYR A 364 -23.18 3.13 -22.68
CA TYR A 364 -23.62 4.30 -23.43
C TYR A 364 -23.69 4.01 -24.92
N TYR A 365 -24.65 4.61 -25.63
CA TYR A 365 -24.72 4.64 -27.08
C TYR A 365 -24.80 6.05 -27.64
N TRP A 366 -24.10 6.28 -28.75
CA TRP A 366 -24.21 7.49 -29.56
C TRP A 366 -24.58 7.14 -30.99
N ALA A 367 -25.58 7.82 -31.54
CA ALA A 367 -25.94 7.72 -32.95
C ALA A 367 -25.43 8.94 -33.72
N TYR A 368 -24.53 8.71 -34.67
CA TYR A 368 -24.03 9.75 -35.55
C TYR A 368 -24.65 9.61 -36.94
N SER A 369 -25.48 10.55 -37.36
CA SER A 369 -25.99 10.62 -38.73
C SER A 369 -24.94 11.16 -39.68
N VAL A 370 -24.74 10.50 -40.82
CA VAL A 370 -23.82 10.95 -41.87
C VAL A 370 -24.52 12.01 -42.72
N VAL A 371 -24.16 13.29 -42.62
CA VAL A 371 -24.78 14.38 -43.38
C VAL A 371 -23.70 15.12 -44.18
N GLY A 372 -23.81 15.11 -45.50
CA GLY A 372 -22.83 15.77 -46.37
C GLY A 372 -21.41 15.23 -46.24
N GLY A 373 -21.25 13.96 -45.87
CA GLY A 373 -19.96 13.32 -45.63
C GLY A 373 -19.40 13.46 -44.20
N ASN A 374 -20.08 14.16 -43.30
CA ASN A 374 -19.67 14.35 -41.91
C ASN A 374 -20.53 13.53 -40.94
N ASN A 375 -19.91 12.97 -39.89
CA ASN A 375 -20.62 12.31 -38.79
C ASN A 375 -21.11 13.36 -37.79
N THR A 376 -22.42 13.61 -37.76
CA THR A 376 -23.06 14.52 -36.80
C THR A 376 -23.73 13.71 -35.71
N LEU A 377 -23.42 13.97 -34.43
CA LEU A 377 -24.13 13.34 -33.32
C LEU A 377 -25.59 13.81 -33.37
N THR A 378 -26.52 12.87 -33.51
CA THR A 378 -27.97 13.18 -33.58
C THR A 378 -28.74 12.69 -32.38
N ASP A 379 -28.24 11.69 -31.66
CA ASP A 379 -28.87 11.19 -30.45
C ASP A 379 -27.90 10.41 -29.56
N SER A 380 -28.26 10.26 -28.28
CA SER A 380 -27.46 9.61 -27.25
C SER A 380 -28.33 8.90 -26.22
N LEU A 381 -28.03 7.62 -25.96
CA LEU A 381 -28.66 6.80 -24.94
C LEU A 381 -27.64 6.46 -23.85
N ASP A 382 -27.90 6.99 -22.66
CA ASP A 382 -27.27 6.62 -21.40
C ASP A 382 -27.96 5.37 -20.81
N VAL A 383 -27.24 4.24 -20.66
CA VAL A 383 -27.80 2.94 -20.26
C VAL A 383 -27.59 2.72 -18.76
N GLY A 384 -28.62 2.29 -18.03
CA GLY A 384 -28.64 2.32 -16.56
C GLY A 384 -29.34 3.57 -16.01
N ASN A 385 -29.33 4.67 -16.77
CA ASN A 385 -30.07 5.87 -16.45
C ASN A 385 -31.55 5.73 -16.85
N THR A 386 -32.40 5.51 -15.84
CA THR A 386 -33.84 5.24 -16.05
C THR A 386 -34.61 6.30 -16.86
N THR A 387 -34.18 7.57 -16.81
CA THR A 387 -34.83 8.64 -17.60
C THR A 387 -34.46 8.53 -19.07
N SER A 388 -33.17 8.33 -19.35
CA SER A 388 -32.65 8.09 -20.69
C SER A 388 -33.21 6.80 -21.30
N GLU A 389 -33.19 5.70 -20.56
CA GLU A 389 -33.75 4.41 -21.00
C GLU A 389 -35.24 4.52 -21.38
N SER A 390 -36.02 5.23 -20.58
CA SER A 390 -37.45 5.45 -20.86
C SER A 390 -37.66 6.29 -22.11
N ALA A 391 -36.85 7.34 -22.32
CA ALA A 391 -36.94 8.19 -23.51
C ALA A 391 -36.64 7.43 -24.82
N HIS A 392 -35.79 6.39 -24.74
CA HIS A 392 -35.37 5.59 -25.90
C HIS A 392 -36.11 4.26 -26.02
N ASN A 393 -37.16 4.01 -25.21
CA ASN A 393 -37.88 2.73 -25.15
C ASN A 393 -36.94 1.52 -24.97
N TYR A 394 -35.93 1.67 -24.11
CA TYR A 394 -34.93 0.64 -23.88
C TYR A 394 -35.53 -0.60 -23.21
N THR A 395 -35.23 -1.79 -23.74
CA THR A 395 -35.60 -3.08 -23.15
C THR A 395 -34.44 -4.06 -23.24
N ILE A 396 -34.35 -4.99 -22.28
CA ILE A 396 -33.27 -5.97 -22.16
C ILE A 396 -33.82 -7.35 -21.78
N SER A 397 -33.24 -8.42 -22.33
CA SER A 397 -33.57 -9.81 -22.02
C SER A 397 -32.32 -10.58 -21.60
N THR A 398 -32.47 -11.56 -20.70
CA THR A 398 -31.36 -12.37 -20.15
C THR A 398 -30.23 -11.47 -19.62
N GLN A 399 -30.61 -10.49 -18.81
CA GLN A 399 -29.67 -9.57 -18.16
C GLN A 399 -28.77 -10.35 -17.19
N THR A 400 -27.46 -10.18 -17.33
CA THR A 400 -26.44 -10.81 -16.49
C THR A 400 -25.87 -9.83 -15.46
N TRP A 401 -25.91 -8.53 -15.75
CA TRP A 401 -25.40 -7.49 -14.86
C TRP A 401 -26.14 -6.16 -15.01
N SER A 402 -26.19 -5.38 -13.93
CA SER A 402 -26.58 -3.97 -13.91
C SER A 402 -25.92 -3.29 -12.73
N GLY A 403 -25.37 -2.10 -12.92
CA GLY A 403 -24.72 -1.34 -11.85
C GLY A 403 -23.90 -0.19 -12.40
N SER A 404 -23.05 0.39 -11.56
CA SER A 404 -22.02 1.34 -11.99
C SER A 404 -20.67 0.65 -12.10
N ALA A 405 -19.90 1.02 -13.11
CA ALA A 405 -18.52 0.59 -13.29
C ALA A 405 -17.60 1.80 -13.44
N THR A 406 -16.38 1.69 -12.94
CA THR A 406 -15.41 2.79 -12.91
C THR A 406 -14.09 2.31 -13.48
N PHE A 407 -13.73 2.81 -14.66
CA PHE A 407 -12.55 2.38 -15.42
C PHE A 407 -11.81 3.55 -16.06
N THR A 408 -10.62 3.29 -16.59
CA THR A 408 -9.86 4.25 -17.40
C THR A 408 -9.98 3.93 -18.90
N TYR A 409 -9.89 4.97 -19.74
CA TYR A 409 -9.64 4.81 -21.18
C TYR A 409 -8.16 4.54 -21.42
N PRO A 410 -7.78 3.83 -22.50
CA PRO A 410 -6.38 3.57 -22.77
C PRO A 410 -5.69 4.91 -22.99
N PRO A 411 -4.48 5.12 -22.44
CA PRO A 411 -3.69 6.27 -22.78
C PRO A 411 -3.46 6.19 -24.29
N THR A 412 -4.14 7.07 -25.03
CA THR A 412 -3.96 7.11 -26.47
C THR A 412 -2.51 7.53 -26.71
N THR A 413 -1.76 6.71 -27.45
CA THR A 413 -0.37 7.03 -27.78
C THR A 413 -0.29 8.21 -28.74
N ASN A 414 -1.38 8.51 -29.47
CA ASN A 414 -1.50 9.66 -30.35
C ASN A 414 -2.94 10.20 -30.41
N PRO A 415 -3.51 10.83 -29.36
CA PRO A 415 -4.87 11.33 -29.43
C PRO A 415 -4.97 12.33 -30.58
N THR A 416 -6.02 12.17 -31.37
CA THR A 416 -6.39 13.12 -32.39
C THR A 416 -7.53 13.95 -31.83
N ASP A 417 -7.35 15.27 -31.80
CA ASP A 417 -8.33 16.18 -31.22
C ASP A 417 -8.52 17.41 -32.09
N SER A 418 -9.75 17.88 -32.13
CA SER A 418 -10.09 19.15 -32.79
C SER A 418 -9.99 20.28 -31.78
N GLY A 419 -9.72 21.48 -32.26
CA GLY A 419 -9.56 22.62 -31.36
C GLY A 419 -9.57 23.95 -32.09
N ARG A 420 -9.46 25.00 -31.29
CA ARG A 420 -9.35 26.39 -31.73
C ARG A 420 -8.21 27.06 -30.97
N ALA A 421 -7.76 28.20 -31.49
CA ALA A 421 -6.85 29.08 -30.76
C ALA A 421 -7.20 30.55 -30.98
N HIS A 422 -6.87 31.41 -30.01
CA HIS A 422 -7.17 32.84 -30.09
C HIS A 422 -6.14 33.72 -29.38
N ARG A 423 -6.13 35.00 -29.77
CA ARG A 423 -5.49 36.11 -29.02
C ARG A 423 -6.49 37.05 -28.34
N GLY A 424 -7.78 36.70 -28.38
CA GLY A 424 -8.87 37.44 -27.75
C GLY A 424 -9.44 36.66 -26.57
N THR A 425 -10.70 36.25 -26.68
CA THR A 425 -11.44 35.54 -25.62
C THR A 425 -12.11 34.29 -26.15
N SER A 426 -12.20 33.24 -25.34
CA SER A 426 -13.19 32.17 -25.49
C SER A 426 -14.16 32.18 -24.31
N GLN A 427 -15.43 31.88 -24.55
CA GLN A 427 -16.47 31.81 -23.52
C GLN A 427 -17.36 30.60 -23.75
N PHE A 428 -17.69 29.87 -22.69
CA PHE A 428 -18.53 28.67 -22.74
C PHE A 428 -19.18 28.38 -21.38
N ASN A 429 -20.26 27.61 -21.38
CA ASN A 429 -20.95 27.13 -20.19
C ASN A 429 -20.49 25.71 -19.86
N MET A 430 -20.36 25.37 -18.57
CA MET A 430 -20.10 24.01 -18.09
C MET A 430 -21.11 23.65 -17.01
N ALA A 431 -21.68 22.44 -17.06
CA ALA A 431 -22.54 21.89 -16.03
C ALA A 431 -21.73 21.43 -14.81
N LEU A 432 -22.33 21.51 -13.62
CA LEU A 432 -21.71 21.18 -12.34
C LEU A 432 -22.54 20.16 -11.56
N ASP A 433 -21.86 19.38 -10.73
CA ASP A 433 -22.52 18.54 -9.74
C ASP A 433 -23.24 19.42 -8.68
N PRO A 434 -24.50 19.11 -8.30
CA PRO A 434 -25.22 19.87 -7.28
C PRO A 434 -24.52 19.91 -5.91
N ALA A 435 -23.71 18.91 -5.58
CA ALA A 435 -22.94 18.80 -4.35
C ALA A 435 -21.55 19.44 -4.44
N ASN A 436 -21.23 20.19 -5.51
CA ASN A 436 -19.90 20.73 -5.71
C ASN A 436 -19.45 21.67 -4.58
N GLN A 437 -18.18 21.56 -4.22
CA GLN A 437 -17.47 22.41 -3.26
C GLN A 437 -16.31 23.17 -3.92
N GLY A 438 -16.40 23.39 -5.22
CA GLY A 438 -15.31 23.90 -6.08
C GLY A 438 -15.14 23.02 -7.31
N VAL A 439 -14.44 23.55 -8.31
CA VAL A 439 -14.33 22.91 -9.63
C VAL A 439 -12.87 22.95 -10.10
N TYR A 440 -12.33 21.80 -10.48
CA TYR A 440 -11.08 21.72 -11.23
C TYR A 440 -11.40 21.76 -12.73
N LEU A 441 -11.07 22.88 -13.38
CA LEU A 441 -11.22 23.04 -14.81
C LEU A 441 -9.92 22.60 -15.49
N THR A 442 -9.96 21.51 -16.24
CA THR A 442 -8.79 20.97 -16.96
C THR A 442 -8.90 21.27 -18.44
N ARG A 443 -7.82 21.79 -19.03
CA ARG A 443 -7.70 22.09 -20.46
C ARG A 443 -6.67 21.16 -21.10
N ARG A 444 -7.06 20.52 -22.22
CA ARG A 444 -6.13 19.92 -23.18
C ARG A 444 -5.63 20.96 -24.17
N PHE A 445 -4.32 21.00 -24.38
CA PHE A 445 -3.68 21.99 -25.25
C PHE A 445 -2.39 21.45 -25.89
N ASP A 446 -2.00 22.07 -27.00
CA ASP A 446 -0.71 21.91 -27.66
C ASP A 446 0.37 22.72 -26.93
N TYR A 447 1.31 22.00 -26.35
CA TYR A 447 2.45 22.53 -25.63
C TYR A 447 3.66 22.86 -26.53
N GLY A 448 3.57 22.61 -27.84
CA GLY A 448 4.60 22.98 -28.80
C GLY A 448 4.75 24.49 -29.06
N ILE A 449 3.90 25.32 -28.45
CA ILE A 449 3.88 26.78 -28.67
C ILE A 449 4.41 27.60 -27.49
N GLY A 450 5.06 26.96 -26.51
CA GLY A 450 5.71 27.68 -25.42
C GLY A 450 4.80 28.13 -24.29
N ASN A 451 5.31 29.11 -23.55
CA ASN A 451 4.65 29.68 -22.37
C ASN A 451 3.28 30.23 -22.76
N GLN A 452 2.24 29.94 -21.98
CA GLN A 452 0.88 30.44 -22.21
C GLN A 452 0.31 31.06 -20.94
N LYS A 453 -0.36 32.21 -21.09
CA LYS A 453 -0.98 32.94 -19.99
C LYS A 453 -2.35 33.46 -20.43
N ALA A 454 -3.37 33.21 -19.60
CA ALA A 454 -4.71 33.75 -19.75
C ALA A 454 -5.30 34.13 -18.39
N THR A 455 -6.31 35.00 -18.40
CA THR A 455 -7.14 35.29 -17.22
C THR A 455 -8.42 34.46 -17.29
N VAL A 456 -8.83 33.89 -16.16
CA VAL A 456 -10.06 33.08 -16.04
C VAL A 456 -11.10 33.88 -15.26
N SER A 457 -12.29 34.01 -15.83
CA SER A 457 -13.46 34.60 -15.19
C SER A 457 -14.63 33.61 -15.18
N VAL A 458 -15.40 33.61 -14.09
CA VAL A 458 -16.61 32.80 -13.92
C VAL A 458 -17.78 33.73 -13.68
N ASN A 459 -18.84 33.59 -14.47
CA ASN A 459 -20.04 34.43 -14.43
C ASN A 459 -19.70 35.95 -14.43
N GLY A 460 -18.67 36.33 -15.21
CA GLY A 460 -18.18 37.71 -15.32
C GLY A 460 -17.23 38.17 -14.22
N GLN A 461 -17.01 37.39 -13.16
CA GLN A 461 -16.06 37.72 -12.09
C GLN A 461 -14.71 37.03 -12.32
N GLN A 462 -13.61 37.80 -12.30
CA GLN A 462 -12.28 37.24 -12.44
C GLN A 462 -11.90 36.36 -11.24
N VAL A 463 -11.50 35.12 -11.52
CA VAL A 463 -11.05 34.13 -10.54
C VAL A 463 -9.55 34.22 -10.33
N GLY A 464 -8.78 34.31 -11.43
CA GLY A 464 -7.33 34.33 -11.37
C GLY A 464 -6.66 34.26 -12.74
N THR A 465 -5.35 34.02 -12.74
CA THR A 465 -4.52 33.89 -13.95
C THR A 465 -4.11 32.44 -14.13
N TRP A 466 -4.34 31.89 -15.32
CA TRP A 466 -3.95 30.55 -15.73
C TRP A 466 -2.62 30.64 -16.51
N PHE A 467 -1.56 30.06 -15.96
CA PHE A 467 -0.23 30.10 -16.54
C PHE A 467 0.35 28.69 -16.73
N THR A 468 0.93 28.47 -17.91
CA THR A 468 1.69 27.27 -18.27
C THR A 468 3.06 27.70 -18.78
N SER A 469 4.13 27.12 -18.24
CA SER A 469 5.51 27.38 -18.70
C SER A 469 6.10 26.22 -19.49
N GLY A 470 6.99 26.53 -20.45
CA GLY A 470 7.83 25.60 -21.23
C GLY A 470 7.26 25.25 -22.60
N LEU A 471 7.99 24.40 -23.34
CA LEU A 471 7.59 23.89 -24.66
C LEU A 471 8.08 22.45 -24.85
N ASP A 472 7.33 21.65 -25.63
CA ASP A 472 7.75 20.33 -26.10
C ASP A 472 7.28 20.15 -27.55
N THR A 473 8.21 20.00 -28.49
CA THR A 473 7.89 19.83 -29.91
C THR A 473 7.66 18.36 -30.30
N THR A 474 7.98 17.43 -29.42
CA THR A 474 7.94 15.98 -29.66
C THR A 474 6.69 15.38 -29.05
N ASN A 475 6.47 15.58 -27.74
CA ASN A 475 5.24 15.20 -27.06
C ASN A 475 4.40 16.43 -26.80
N ARG A 476 3.48 16.74 -27.70
CA ARG A 476 2.84 18.04 -27.74
C ARG A 476 1.54 18.11 -26.94
N TRP A 477 0.90 16.99 -26.62
CA TRP A 477 -0.27 17.04 -25.74
C TRP A 477 0.11 17.29 -24.29
N ARG A 478 -0.60 18.22 -23.66
CA ARG A 478 -0.61 18.41 -22.21
C ARG A 478 -2.04 18.65 -21.75
N ASP A 479 -2.31 18.21 -20.54
CA ASP A 479 -3.47 18.64 -19.77
C ASP A 479 -2.96 19.52 -18.63
N ASN A 480 -3.58 20.67 -18.44
CA ASN A 480 -3.28 21.55 -17.32
C ASN A 480 -4.59 21.94 -16.64
N THR A 481 -4.55 22.14 -15.33
CA THR A 481 -5.76 22.32 -14.52
C THR A 481 -5.72 23.65 -13.77
N PHE A 482 -6.85 24.34 -13.74
CA PHE A 482 -7.08 25.55 -12.98
C PHE A 482 -8.20 25.30 -11.97
N PHE A 483 -7.96 25.63 -10.70
CA PHE A 483 -8.96 25.46 -9.65
C PHE A 483 -9.85 26.70 -9.53
N ILE A 484 -11.16 26.48 -9.55
CA ILE A 484 -12.20 27.47 -9.32
C ILE A 484 -12.77 27.22 -7.92
N PRO A 485 -12.54 28.12 -6.94
CA PRO A 485 -13.01 27.94 -5.57
C PRO A 485 -14.53 27.90 -5.46
N LYS A 486 -15.04 27.23 -4.42
CA LYS A 486 -16.47 27.17 -4.08
C LYS A 486 -17.18 28.53 -4.11
N SER A 487 -16.49 29.61 -3.72
CA SER A 487 -17.03 30.97 -3.71
C SER A 487 -17.52 31.44 -5.09
N PHE A 488 -17.07 30.81 -6.17
CA PHE A 488 -17.47 31.12 -7.56
C PHE A 488 -18.46 30.11 -8.15
N THR A 489 -18.72 28.98 -7.48
CA THR A 489 -19.49 27.85 -8.02
C THR A 489 -20.65 27.39 -7.12
N ALA A 490 -20.72 27.90 -5.88
CA ALA A 490 -21.74 27.51 -4.92
C ALA A 490 -23.16 27.76 -5.43
N ASN A 491 -24.03 26.76 -5.26
CA ASN A 491 -25.43 26.79 -5.65
C ASN A 491 -25.69 26.99 -7.16
N GLN A 492 -24.68 26.74 -8.00
CA GLN A 492 -24.81 26.77 -9.45
C GLN A 492 -24.85 25.34 -10.00
N SER A 493 -25.83 25.04 -10.85
CA SER A 493 -25.87 23.79 -11.65
C SER A 493 -25.11 23.93 -12.98
N SER A 494 -24.76 25.16 -13.37
CA SER A 494 -23.91 25.47 -14.50
C SER A 494 -23.23 26.82 -14.30
N ILE A 495 -22.02 26.99 -14.85
CA ILE A 495 -21.25 28.23 -14.80
C ILE A 495 -20.80 28.65 -16.20
N THR A 496 -20.77 29.96 -16.45
CA THR A 496 -20.17 30.53 -17.67
C THR A 496 -18.71 30.89 -17.40
N ILE A 497 -17.80 30.27 -18.14
CA ILE A 497 -16.36 30.51 -18.06
C ILE A 497 -15.95 31.41 -19.22
N THR A 498 -15.09 32.40 -18.95
CA THR A 498 -14.44 33.22 -19.98
C THR A 498 -12.93 33.14 -19.80
N ILE A 499 -12.23 32.77 -20.87
CA ILE A 499 -10.77 32.71 -20.93
C ILE A 499 -10.27 33.87 -21.79
N THR A 500 -9.52 34.79 -21.18
CA THR A 500 -8.98 35.97 -21.87
C THR A 500 -7.48 35.83 -22.06
N PHE A 501 -7.02 35.83 -23.31
CA PHE A 501 -5.60 35.76 -23.63
C PHE A 501 -4.81 36.92 -23.00
N VAL A 502 -3.66 36.63 -22.40
CA VAL A 502 -2.72 37.62 -21.85
C VAL A 502 -1.41 37.62 -22.62
N SER A 503 -0.75 36.46 -22.75
CA SER A 503 0.52 36.33 -23.46
C SER A 503 0.86 34.89 -23.82
N SER A 504 1.49 34.67 -24.96
CA SER A 504 2.22 33.44 -25.31
C SER A 504 3.15 33.71 -26.49
N ASP A 505 3.97 32.72 -26.88
CA ASP A 505 4.79 32.83 -28.09
C ASP A 505 3.93 32.84 -29.36
N TYR A 506 2.70 32.30 -29.30
CA TYR A 506 1.76 32.24 -30.43
C TYR A 506 0.34 32.69 -30.05
N ASP A 507 -0.48 31.83 -29.45
CA ASP A 507 -1.86 32.11 -29.05
C ASP A 507 -2.25 31.32 -27.78
N TRP A 508 -3.52 31.40 -27.35
CA TRP A 508 -4.11 30.45 -26.43
C TRP A 508 -4.83 29.37 -27.22
N ASN A 509 -4.33 28.14 -27.20
CA ASN A 509 -4.95 27.02 -27.90
C ASN A 509 -5.74 26.11 -26.95
N GLU A 510 -6.85 25.57 -27.43
CA GLU A 510 -7.84 24.85 -26.63
C GLU A 510 -8.52 23.76 -27.46
N PHE A 511 -8.50 22.54 -26.93
CA PHE A 511 -9.01 21.33 -27.61
C PHE A 511 -10.11 20.66 -26.80
N THR A 512 -9.90 20.47 -25.50
CA THR A 512 -10.94 19.96 -24.60
C THR A 512 -10.90 20.72 -23.29
N TYR A 513 -12.08 21.02 -22.74
CA TYR A 513 -12.23 21.38 -21.33
C TYR A 513 -13.02 20.31 -20.59
N ARG A 514 -12.56 19.95 -19.39
CA ARG A 514 -13.23 19.03 -18.47
C ARG A 514 -13.45 19.74 -17.15
N ALA A 515 -14.69 19.81 -16.68
CA ALA A 515 -15.02 20.37 -15.38
C ALA A 515 -15.20 19.24 -14.36
N TYR A 516 -14.33 19.18 -13.35
CA TYR A 516 -14.44 18.21 -12.27
C TYR A 516 -14.96 18.90 -11.01
N SER A 517 -16.19 18.61 -10.59
CA SER A 517 -16.74 19.08 -9.33
C SER A 517 -16.14 18.31 -8.15
N VAL A 518 -15.82 19.02 -7.07
CA VAL A 518 -15.35 18.41 -5.81
C VAL A 518 -16.56 18.05 -4.95
N THR A 519 -16.77 16.78 -4.64
CA THR A 519 -17.85 16.28 -3.79
C THR A 519 -17.30 15.56 -2.55
N GLY A 520 -18.17 15.07 -1.66
CA GLY A 520 -17.76 14.29 -0.49
C GLY A 520 -17.06 12.96 -0.82
N ASN A 521 -17.20 12.48 -2.06
CA ASN A 521 -16.61 11.24 -2.56
C ASN A 521 -15.38 11.48 -3.46
N GLY A 522 -14.87 12.72 -3.54
CA GLY A 522 -13.73 13.08 -4.37
C GLY A 522 -14.09 13.93 -5.60
N ARG A 523 -13.33 13.81 -6.68
CA ARG A 523 -13.52 14.59 -7.92
C ARG A 523 -14.45 13.84 -8.87
N VAL A 524 -15.54 14.48 -9.29
CA VAL A 524 -16.52 13.94 -10.24
C VAL A 524 -16.46 14.74 -11.53
N LEU A 525 -16.25 14.11 -12.68
CA LEU A 525 -16.37 14.79 -13.99
C LEU A 525 -17.82 15.20 -14.19
N SER A 526 -18.10 16.50 -14.14
CA SER A 526 -19.45 17.03 -14.27
C SER A 526 -19.82 17.40 -15.70
N ASP A 527 -18.84 17.79 -16.51
CA ASP A 527 -19.08 18.15 -17.89
C ASP A 527 -17.80 18.14 -18.75
N THR A 528 -17.96 17.97 -20.07
CA THR A 528 -16.87 17.98 -21.05
C THR A 528 -17.26 18.77 -22.30
N LEU A 529 -16.49 19.82 -22.56
CA LEU A 529 -16.53 20.59 -23.81
C LEU A 529 -15.42 20.12 -24.75
N ASN A 530 -15.78 19.60 -25.92
CA ASN A 530 -14.86 19.31 -27.01
C ASN A 530 -14.83 20.50 -27.98
N VAL A 531 -13.77 21.31 -27.90
CA VAL A 531 -13.61 22.49 -28.74
C VAL A 531 -13.30 22.06 -30.18
N GLY A 532 -13.86 22.75 -31.17
CA GLY A 532 -13.81 22.34 -32.57
C GLY A 532 -14.82 21.24 -32.96
N ASN A 533 -15.57 20.66 -31.99
CA ASN A 533 -16.75 19.85 -32.27
C ASN A 533 -18.00 20.74 -32.21
N THR A 534 -18.61 21.02 -33.36
CA THR A 534 -19.73 21.98 -33.48
C THR A 534 -20.93 21.64 -32.59
N ALA A 535 -21.22 20.35 -32.37
CA ALA A 535 -22.34 19.93 -31.51
C ALA A 535 -22.04 20.24 -30.04
N SER A 536 -20.83 19.88 -29.58
CA SER A 536 -20.37 20.19 -28.23
C SER A 536 -20.29 21.70 -28.01
N GLU A 537 -19.73 22.46 -28.96
CA GLU A 537 -19.68 23.92 -28.90
C GLU A 537 -21.06 24.56 -28.82
N THR A 538 -22.03 24.05 -29.58
CA THR A 538 -23.41 24.55 -29.53
C THR A 538 -24.07 24.27 -28.18
N GLN A 539 -23.92 23.05 -27.65
CA GLN A 539 -24.44 22.64 -26.35
C GLN A 539 -23.90 23.53 -25.21
N HIS A 540 -22.63 23.91 -25.30
CA HIS A 540 -21.95 24.69 -24.26
C HIS A 540 -21.96 26.20 -24.55
N HIS A 541 -22.73 26.66 -25.55
CA HIS A 541 -22.76 28.07 -25.97
C HIS A 541 -21.36 28.67 -26.20
N TYR A 542 -20.46 27.88 -26.77
CA TYR A 542 -19.08 28.28 -26.99
C TYR A 542 -19.00 29.43 -28.01
N THR A 543 -18.30 30.50 -27.63
CA THR A 543 -18.00 31.64 -28.49
C THR A 543 -16.52 32.00 -28.40
N ILE A 544 -15.97 32.53 -29.49
CA ILE A 544 -14.55 32.87 -29.60
C ILE A 544 -14.36 34.21 -30.31
N SER A 545 -13.40 35.01 -29.86
CA SER A 545 -13.00 36.27 -30.47
C SER A 545 -11.51 36.27 -30.82
N SER A 546 -11.14 36.96 -31.90
CA SER A 546 -9.76 37.00 -32.40
C SER A 546 -9.14 35.60 -32.57
N GLN A 547 -9.91 34.69 -33.18
CA GLN A 547 -9.47 33.33 -33.49
C GLN A 547 -8.27 33.37 -34.43
N THR A 548 -7.18 32.72 -34.04
CA THR A 548 -5.94 32.58 -34.82
C THR A 548 -5.84 31.23 -35.52
N TRP A 549 -6.50 30.21 -35.00
CA TRP A 549 -6.46 28.86 -35.56
C TRP A 549 -7.73 28.06 -35.27
N SER A 550 -8.06 27.13 -36.17
CA SER A 550 -9.01 26.03 -35.93
C SER A 550 -8.63 24.83 -36.77
N GLY A 551 -8.76 23.62 -36.22
CA GLY A 551 -8.51 22.39 -36.96
C GLY A 551 -8.31 21.20 -36.05
N THR A 552 -7.77 20.12 -36.59
CA THR A 552 -7.49 18.88 -35.88
C THR A 552 -5.99 18.65 -35.77
N ARG A 553 -5.52 18.12 -34.65
CA ARG A 553 -4.12 17.77 -34.41
C ARG A 553 -3.99 16.38 -33.79
N THR A 554 -2.87 15.75 -34.07
CA THR A 554 -2.51 14.43 -33.54
C THR A 554 -1.11 14.53 -32.96
N PHE A 555 -0.96 14.27 -31.66
CA PHE A 555 0.31 14.37 -30.95
C PHE A 555 0.43 13.27 -29.89
N THR A 556 1.62 13.05 -29.33
CA THR A 556 1.85 12.16 -28.18
C THR A 556 1.72 12.94 -26.85
N TYR A 557 1.32 12.26 -25.78
CA TYR A 557 1.54 12.72 -24.38
C TYR A 557 2.97 12.40 -23.94
N PRO A 558 3.55 13.13 -22.98
CA PRO A 558 4.86 12.80 -22.45
C PRO A 558 4.74 11.50 -21.63
N MET A 559 5.60 10.53 -21.94
CA MET A 559 5.97 9.51 -20.95
C MET A 559 6.61 10.21 -19.75
N PRO A 560 6.63 9.62 -18.53
CA PRO A 560 7.26 10.22 -17.37
C PRO A 560 8.65 10.72 -17.76
N ASP A 561 8.87 12.03 -17.64
CA ASP A 561 9.97 12.65 -18.36
C ASP A 561 11.34 12.20 -17.79
N SER A 562 12.34 12.13 -18.67
CA SER A 562 13.70 11.79 -18.26
C SER A 562 14.29 12.83 -17.30
N ALA A 563 13.77 14.06 -17.32
CA ALA A 563 14.21 15.16 -16.45
C ALA A 563 13.76 14.98 -15.00
N THR A 564 12.52 14.58 -14.77
CA THR A 564 11.95 14.27 -13.45
C THR A 564 12.58 13.01 -12.92
N THR A 565 12.71 11.98 -13.76
CA THR A 565 13.42 10.75 -13.38
C THR A 565 14.86 11.04 -12.93
N ASP A 566 15.57 11.90 -13.66
CA ASP A 566 16.89 12.39 -13.26
C ASP A 566 16.86 13.17 -11.93
N ILE A 567 15.90 14.07 -11.72
CA ILE A 567 15.73 14.78 -10.44
C ILE A 567 15.49 13.78 -9.30
N LEU A 568 14.59 12.82 -9.49
CA LEU A 568 14.17 11.87 -8.47
C LEU A 568 15.29 10.90 -8.05
N ASN A 569 16.08 10.45 -9.02
CA ASN A 569 17.11 9.42 -8.77
C ASN A 569 18.47 10.02 -8.38
N ASN A 570 18.73 11.29 -8.74
CA ASN A 570 20.01 11.95 -8.51
C ASN A 570 19.92 13.15 -7.56
N THR A 571 18.77 13.41 -6.94
CA THR A 571 18.69 14.29 -5.76
C THR A 571 18.51 13.41 -4.52
N TRP A 572 19.36 13.59 -3.51
CA TRP A 572 19.45 12.71 -2.36
C TRP A 572 19.22 13.47 -1.07
N LEU A 573 18.37 12.95 -0.19
CA LEU A 573 18.27 13.43 1.18
C LEU A 573 19.24 12.62 2.05
N LYS A 574 20.04 13.32 2.85
CA LYS A 574 20.91 12.71 3.85
C LYS A 574 20.54 13.21 5.23
N ILE A 575 20.50 12.30 6.19
CA ILE A 575 20.25 12.64 7.59
C ILE A 575 21.21 11.88 8.48
N SER A 576 21.94 12.60 9.33
CA SER A 576 22.83 12.04 10.34
C SER A 576 22.29 12.34 11.72
N TRP A 577 22.17 11.30 12.56
CA TRP A 577 21.74 11.44 13.94
C TRP A 577 22.94 11.45 14.88
N ASP A 578 22.88 12.30 15.89
CA ASP A 578 23.86 12.39 16.96
C ASP A 578 25.30 12.52 16.43
N ASN A 579 26.16 11.58 16.80
CA ASN A 579 27.57 11.55 16.40
C ASN A 579 27.84 10.48 15.33
N GLU A 580 26.81 10.02 14.62
CA GLU A 580 27.00 9.04 13.54
C GLU A 580 27.82 9.65 12.40
N THR A 581 28.89 8.95 12.02
CA THR A 581 29.80 9.39 10.94
C THR A 581 29.28 9.08 9.54
N THR A 582 28.27 8.22 9.45
CA THR A 582 27.62 7.83 8.20
C THR A 582 26.15 8.21 8.32
N PRO A 583 25.56 8.88 7.32
CA PRO A 583 24.15 9.26 7.38
C PRO A 583 23.26 8.02 7.56
N SER A 584 22.38 8.09 8.56
CA SER A 584 21.34 7.09 8.84
C SER A 584 20.29 7.00 7.75
N VAL A 585 19.96 8.14 7.15
CA VAL A 585 19.15 8.21 5.93
C VAL A 585 20.08 8.68 4.83
N ASN A 586 20.19 7.91 3.75
CA ASN A 586 20.96 8.27 2.57
C ASN A 586 20.27 7.65 1.35
N ALA A 587 19.36 8.40 0.74
CA ALA A 587 18.48 7.84 -0.30
C ALA A 587 18.13 8.87 -1.38
N PRO A 588 17.94 8.40 -2.63
CA PRO A 588 17.36 9.24 -3.69
C PRO A 588 15.91 9.60 -3.33
N ILE A 589 15.50 10.83 -3.61
CA ILE A 589 14.16 11.33 -3.23
C ILE A 589 13.03 10.56 -3.91
N GLY A 590 13.23 9.99 -5.10
CA GLY A 590 12.23 9.15 -5.78
C GLY A 590 11.82 7.96 -4.93
N SER A 591 12.79 7.14 -4.51
CA SER A 591 12.54 6.01 -3.62
C SER A 591 12.16 6.47 -2.21
N LEU A 592 12.80 7.51 -1.65
CA LEU A 592 12.55 7.94 -0.27
C LEU A 592 11.09 8.37 -0.03
N PHE A 593 10.47 9.01 -1.02
CA PHE A 593 9.11 9.53 -0.94
C PHE A 593 8.08 8.63 -1.65
N GLY A 594 8.42 7.37 -1.95
CA GLY A 594 7.44 6.39 -2.45
C GLY A 594 7.11 6.42 -3.93
N LEU A 595 7.85 7.17 -4.73
CA LEU A 595 7.61 7.28 -6.18
C LEU A 595 8.30 6.14 -6.95
N GLY A 596 9.47 5.69 -6.46
CA GLY A 596 10.32 4.73 -7.15
C GLY A 596 11.28 5.39 -8.12
N GLN A 597 11.72 4.64 -9.13
CA GLN A 597 12.84 5.02 -10.02
C GLN A 597 12.45 5.53 -11.41
N PHE A 598 11.17 5.52 -11.76
CA PHE A 598 10.73 5.63 -13.17
C PHE A 598 9.83 6.85 -13.45
N GLY A 599 9.68 7.76 -12.48
CA GLY A 599 8.92 8.99 -12.64
C GLY A 599 8.15 9.39 -11.38
N SER A 600 7.46 10.52 -11.48
CA SER A 600 6.55 11.01 -10.45
C SER A 600 5.14 10.51 -10.68
N PHE A 601 4.45 10.09 -9.62
CA PHE A 601 3.06 9.64 -9.63
C PHE A 601 2.33 10.11 -8.39
N GLY A 602 1.01 9.94 -8.39
CA GLY A 602 0.15 10.33 -7.28
C GLY A 602 0.28 9.44 -6.04
N THR A 603 1.47 9.07 -5.57
CA THR A 603 1.64 8.26 -4.35
C THR A 603 1.10 9.03 -3.14
N ARG A 604 0.12 8.46 -2.44
CA ARG A 604 -0.52 9.02 -1.24
C ARG A 604 -0.52 8.04 -0.06
N ALA A 605 0.65 7.49 0.27
CA ALA A 605 0.78 6.57 1.40
C ALA A 605 0.69 7.31 2.74
N LEU A 606 0.45 6.57 3.82
CA LEU A 606 0.21 7.13 5.15
C LEU A 606 1.38 7.98 5.66
N MET A 607 2.60 7.47 5.45
CA MET A 607 3.83 8.05 6.03
C MET A 607 4.76 8.67 5.00
N MET A 608 4.49 8.50 3.71
CA MET A 608 5.31 9.04 2.62
C MET A 608 4.47 9.28 1.36
N GLY A 609 4.92 10.17 0.48
CA GLY A 609 4.27 10.37 -0.81
C GLY A 609 4.58 11.72 -1.44
N LEU A 610 3.77 12.06 -2.43
CA LEU A 610 3.64 13.37 -3.04
C LEU A 610 2.24 13.88 -2.66
N ASP A 611 1.94 15.17 -2.51
CA ASP A 611 0.57 15.63 -2.25
C ASP A 611 -0.08 16.26 -3.51
N GLU A 612 -1.35 16.68 -3.41
CA GLU A 612 -2.07 17.32 -4.54
C GLU A 612 -1.43 18.63 -5.03
N THR A 613 -0.51 19.21 -4.25
CA THR A 613 0.25 20.42 -4.60
C THR A 613 1.63 20.10 -5.20
N ASN A 614 1.92 18.81 -5.45
CA ASN A 614 3.23 18.29 -5.83
C ASN A 614 4.31 18.54 -4.76
N THR A 615 3.94 18.50 -3.48
CA THR A 615 4.89 18.54 -2.38
C THR A 615 5.16 17.12 -1.90
N LEU A 616 6.42 16.70 -1.95
CA LEU A 616 6.88 15.44 -1.39
C LEU A 616 6.77 15.52 0.13
N TYR A 617 6.32 14.46 0.79
CA TYR A 617 6.19 14.42 2.25
C TYR A 617 6.71 13.11 2.84
N LEU A 618 7.35 13.21 4.01
CA LEU A 618 7.81 12.09 4.82
C LEU A 618 7.42 12.39 6.28
N TYR A 619 6.61 11.51 6.87
CA TYR A 619 5.95 11.72 8.17
C TYR A 619 6.41 10.75 9.25
N PHE A 620 7.46 9.95 9.04
CA PHE A 620 7.98 9.08 10.09
C PHE A 620 8.53 9.91 11.27
N PRO A 621 8.23 9.54 12.53
CA PRO A 621 8.83 10.17 13.70
C PRO A 621 10.31 9.80 13.84
N MET A 622 11.22 10.78 13.84
CA MET A 622 12.67 10.52 13.89
C MET A 622 13.28 11.18 15.14
N PRO A 623 13.24 10.51 16.30
CA PRO A 623 13.86 10.99 17.52
C PRO A 623 15.38 10.91 17.45
N PHE A 624 16.07 11.88 18.05
CA PHE A 624 17.53 11.92 18.18
C PHE A 624 17.92 12.53 19.53
N ALA A 625 19.01 12.07 20.14
CA ALA A 625 19.32 12.37 21.54
C ALA A 625 20.10 13.67 21.75
N SER A 626 20.91 14.05 20.78
CA SER A 626 21.92 15.10 20.91
C SER A 626 22.05 15.99 19.67
N HIS A 627 21.87 15.45 18.46
CA HIS A 627 22.07 16.22 17.24
C HIS A 627 21.30 15.65 16.04
N ALA A 628 20.83 16.52 15.14
CA ALA A 628 20.31 16.14 13.83
C ALA A 628 20.87 17.07 12.77
N HIS A 629 21.47 16.48 11.73
CA HIS A 629 21.94 17.18 10.54
C HIS A 629 21.22 16.64 9.32
N ILE A 630 20.42 17.49 8.67
CA ILE A 630 19.64 17.16 7.47
C ILE A 630 20.16 17.99 6.31
N GLU A 631 20.53 17.33 5.22
CA GLU A 631 21.11 17.95 4.03
C GLU A 631 20.53 17.38 2.74
N LEU A 632 20.50 18.19 1.69
CA LEU A 632 20.09 17.79 0.35
C LEU A 632 21.30 17.81 -0.58
N SER A 633 21.51 16.74 -1.34
CA SER A 633 22.65 16.56 -2.24
C SER A 633 22.18 16.39 -3.68
N ASN A 634 22.74 17.17 -4.60
CA ASN A 634 22.47 17.05 -6.03
C ASN A 634 23.61 16.32 -6.71
N GLN A 635 23.35 15.10 -7.16
CA GLN A 635 24.28 14.25 -7.92
C GLN A 635 24.09 14.40 -9.44
N ARG A 636 23.16 15.26 -9.89
CA ARG A 636 22.89 15.52 -11.30
C ARG A 636 24.01 16.35 -11.92
N SER A 637 24.12 16.30 -13.24
CA SER A 637 24.98 17.17 -14.04
C SER A 637 24.46 18.61 -14.17
N SER A 638 23.23 18.88 -13.74
CA SER A 638 22.57 20.19 -13.81
C SER A 638 22.10 20.67 -12.44
N ALA A 639 22.02 21.99 -12.27
CA ALA A 639 21.48 22.58 -11.05
C ALA A 639 19.96 22.37 -10.91
N THR A 640 19.47 22.29 -9.68
CA THR A 640 18.04 22.34 -9.34
C THR A 640 17.81 23.59 -8.50
N ASN A 641 17.07 24.57 -9.03
CA ASN A 641 16.84 25.86 -8.37
C ASN A 641 15.42 25.92 -7.80
N GLY A 642 15.22 26.68 -6.72
CA GLY A 642 13.90 26.96 -6.16
C GLY A 642 13.28 25.79 -5.39
N ILE A 643 14.10 24.94 -4.77
CA ILE A 643 13.60 23.84 -3.93
C ILE A 643 13.09 24.44 -2.63
N ASN A 644 11.79 24.35 -2.38
CA ASN A 644 11.22 24.74 -1.09
C ASN A 644 11.23 23.55 -0.16
N TYR A 645 11.58 23.77 1.10
CA TYR A 645 11.55 22.75 2.14
C TYR A 645 10.78 23.25 3.37
N GLU A 646 10.14 22.32 4.08
CA GLU A 646 9.56 22.50 5.40
C GLU A 646 9.94 21.28 6.24
N ILE A 647 10.57 21.51 7.39
CA ILE A 647 10.91 20.46 8.36
C ILE A 647 10.27 20.84 9.68
N GLN A 648 9.45 19.94 10.23
CA GLN A 648 8.82 20.13 11.53
C GLN A 648 9.46 19.22 12.56
N TYR A 649 9.66 19.72 13.77
CA TYR A 649 10.23 18.96 14.87
C TYR A 649 9.74 19.47 16.23
N LYS A 650 9.85 18.64 17.27
CA LYS A 650 9.45 19.00 18.63
C LYS A 650 10.42 18.42 19.67
N PRO A 651 10.49 18.98 20.90
CA PRO A 651 11.29 18.40 21.97
C PRO A 651 10.90 16.94 22.24
N PHE A 652 11.90 16.08 22.50
CA PHE A 652 11.69 14.69 22.87
C PHE A 652 12.17 14.47 24.30
N SER A 653 11.24 14.09 25.20
CA SER A 653 11.52 14.00 26.64
C SER A 653 11.59 12.57 27.18
N ASP A 654 11.25 11.58 26.36
CA ASP A 654 11.24 10.19 26.78
C ASP A 654 12.65 9.58 26.76
N SER A 655 12.80 8.44 27.43
CA SER A 655 14.07 7.70 27.44
C SER A 655 14.36 7.10 26.06
N PHE A 656 15.59 7.26 25.58
CA PHE A 656 16.06 6.62 24.35
C PHE A 656 16.32 5.11 24.51
N GLN A 657 16.09 4.53 25.69
CA GLN A 657 16.39 3.12 25.95
C GLN A 657 15.67 2.16 24.98
N ASN A 658 14.39 2.42 24.70
CA ASN A 658 13.58 1.59 23.81
C ASN A 658 13.18 2.35 22.54
N VAL A 659 13.95 3.36 22.14
CA VAL A 659 13.65 4.19 20.97
C VAL A 659 14.71 3.95 19.91
N GLY A 660 14.29 3.50 18.73
CA GLY A 660 15.19 3.31 17.61
C GLY A 660 15.36 4.58 16.77
N TYR A 661 16.50 4.68 16.10
CA TYR A 661 16.82 5.76 15.17
C TYR A 661 16.30 5.41 13.78
N PHE A 662 15.62 6.36 13.13
CA PHE A 662 15.08 6.15 11.79
C PHE A 662 16.22 6.01 10.77
N LYS A 663 16.23 4.93 10.01
CA LYS A 663 17.25 4.63 9.01
C LYS A 663 16.64 4.19 7.70
N THR A 664 17.45 4.30 6.65
CA THR A 664 17.15 3.69 5.35
C THR A 664 18.32 2.86 4.84
N GLN A 665 18.01 1.84 4.03
CA GLN A 665 19.01 1.11 3.25
C GLN A 665 18.53 1.06 1.81
N PHE A 666 19.34 1.58 0.89
CA PHE A 666 19.06 1.58 -0.53
C PHE A 666 19.96 0.56 -1.24
N ASN A 667 19.37 -0.51 -1.75
CA ASN A 667 20.06 -1.57 -2.46
C ASN A 667 19.71 -1.51 -3.96
N VAL A 668 20.70 -1.76 -4.80
CA VAL A 668 20.58 -1.75 -6.26
C VAL A 668 21.22 -3.02 -6.80
N GLN A 669 20.46 -3.78 -7.59
CA GLN A 669 20.91 -5.03 -8.22
C GLN A 669 20.65 -4.92 -9.72
N GLN A 670 21.71 -4.85 -10.51
CA GLN A 670 21.65 -4.58 -11.94
C GLN A 670 22.72 -5.36 -12.73
N PRO A 671 22.36 -6.47 -13.39
CA PRO A 671 21.11 -7.21 -13.21
C PRO A 671 21.07 -7.95 -11.86
N THR A 672 19.94 -8.58 -11.55
CA THR A 672 19.82 -9.63 -10.54
C THR A 672 20.77 -10.81 -10.83
N THR A 673 21.05 -11.61 -9.80
CA THR A 673 21.99 -12.74 -9.88
C THR A 673 21.27 -14.05 -9.64
N ASN A 674 21.12 -14.85 -10.70
CA ASN A 674 20.51 -16.19 -10.66
C ASN A 674 20.91 -17.00 -9.40
N GLY A 675 19.90 -17.56 -8.75
CA GLY A 675 20.01 -18.38 -7.55
C GLY A 675 20.16 -17.58 -6.25
N ASN A 676 19.99 -16.25 -6.28
CA ASN A 676 20.00 -15.43 -5.07
C ASN A 676 18.84 -14.45 -5.09
N ASP A 677 18.08 -14.41 -4.01
CA ASP A 677 17.09 -13.38 -3.76
C ASP A 677 17.63 -11.95 -4.00
N MET A 678 16.71 -11.04 -4.36
CA MET A 678 16.92 -9.61 -4.30
C MET A 678 17.00 -9.12 -2.85
N LEU A 679 18.09 -8.42 -2.51
CA LEU A 679 18.30 -7.91 -1.16
C LEU A 679 17.52 -6.62 -0.93
N ILE A 680 16.67 -6.60 0.11
CA ILE A 680 15.93 -5.41 0.53
C ILE A 680 16.60 -4.76 1.75
N LEU A 681 16.87 -5.53 2.81
CA LEU A 681 17.43 -5.04 4.08
C LEU A 681 18.34 -6.10 4.68
N ASP A 682 19.53 -5.70 5.16
CA ASP A 682 20.40 -6.54 5.97
C ASP A 682 21.03 -5.69 7.07
N ALA A 683 20.56 -5.82 8.31
CA ALA A 683 20.92 -4.91 9.39
C ALA A 683 21.19 -5.64 10.71
N GLN A 684 22.35 -5.36 11.31
CA GLN A 684 22.74 -5.84 12.64
C GLN A 684 22.30 -4.83 13.72
N GLY A 685 21.71 -5.33 14.79
CA GLY A 685 21.18 -4.53 15.90
C GLY A 685 19.77 -4.94 16.31
N ALA A 686 19.13 -4.13 17.14
CA ALA A 686 17.72 -4.29 17.49
C ALA A 686 16.91 -3.19 16.82
N GLY A 687 15.73 -3.53 16.31
CA GLY A 687 14.99 -2.61 15.47
C GLY A 687 13.62 -3.10 15.06
N GLN A 688 13.04 -2.38 14.11
CA GLN A 688 11.78 -2.73 13.46
C GLN A 688 11.84 -2.34 11.98
N PHE A 689 11.48 -3.27 11.09
CA PHE A 689 11.26 -2.99 9.67
C PHE A 689 9.84 -2.43 9.46
N LEU A 690 9.75 -1.28 8.77
CA LEU A 690 8.54 -0.46 8.67
C LEU A 690 7.93 -0.40 7.27
N GLY A 691 8.63 -0.89 6.26
CA GLY A 691 8.21 -0.72 4.88
C GLY A 691 9.34 -0.58 3.90
N LEU A 692 8.95 -0.56 2.63
CA LEU A 692 9.87 -0.43 1.53
C LEU A 692 9.21 0.21 0.30
N VAL A 693 10.08 0.68 -0.59
CA VAL A 693 9.76 1.09 -1.96
C VAL A 693 10.65 0.28 -2.88
N GLN A 694 10.08 -0.41 -3.86
CA GLN A 694 10.81 -1.20 -4.83
C GLN A 694 10.49 -0.74 -6.25
N SER A 695 11.48 -0.78 -7.13
CA SER A 695 11.31 -0.57 -8.55
C SER A 695 12.01 -1.70 -9.29
N ILE A 696 11.32 -2.29 -10.27
CA ILE A 696 11.85 -3.39 -11.09
C ILE A 696 11.69 -3.02 -12.56
N ASP A 697 12.77 -3.14 -13.33
CA ASP A 697 12.80 -3.08 -14.79
C ASP A 697 13.14 -4.47 -15.31
N GLY A 698 12.12 -5.18 -15.80
CA GLY A 698 12.18 -6.58 -16.18
C GLY A 698 11.50 -6.86 -17.53
N PRO A 699 11.41 -8.12 -17.95
CA PRO A 699 10.80 -8.47 -19.24
C PRO A 699 9.28 -8.28 -19.24
N ALA A 700 8.71 -7.97 -20.42
CA ALA A 700 7.28 -7.80 -20.67
C ALA A 700 6.40 -9.02 -20.34
N SER A 701 6.99 -10.20 -20.10
CA SER A 701 6.26 -11.36 -19.58
C SER A 701 5.82 -11.19 -18.12
N ARG A 702 6.45 -10.27 -17.37
CA ARG A 702 6.15 -9.94 -15.97
C ARG A 702 6.30 -11.11 -14.98
N GLY A 703 6.93 -12.20 -15.40
CA GLY A 703 7.26 -13.32 -14.51
C GLY A 703 8.18 -12.95 -13.35
N TYR A 704 8.84 -11.78 -13.40
CA TYR A 704 9.60 -11.23 -12.27
C TYR A 704 8.73 -10.90 -11.04
N LEU A 705 7.41 -10.82 -11.22
CA LEU A 705 6.48 -10.58 -10.12
C LEU A 705 6.16 -11.84 -9.32
N GLU A 706 6.60 -13.02 -9.73
CA GLU A 706 6.27 -14.28 -9.04
C GLU A 706 7.08 -14.52 -7.76
N GLY A 707 8.12 -13.74 -7.49
CA GLY A 707 9.05 -14.06 -6.41
C GLY A 707 8.49 -13.86 -5.00
N ASP A 708 8.66 -14.85 -4.13
CA ASP A 708 8.24 -14.80 -2.72
C ASP A 708 9.15 -13.87 -1.89
N GLU A 709 8.58 -13.00 -1.07
CA GLU A 709 9.37 -12.34 -0.03
C GLU A 709 9.80 -13.34 1.05
N ARG A 710 10.97 -13.12 1.64
CA ARG A 710 11.49 -13.90 2.77
C ARG A 710 12.06 -12.95 3.82
N ILE A 711 11.60 -13.12 5.06
CA ILE A 711 12.04 -12.29 6.19
C ILE A 711 12.59 -13.18 7.30
N TYR A 712 13.85 -12.97 7.64
CA TYR A 712 14.56 -13.65 8.72
C TYR A 712 14.88 -12.67 9.83
N THR A 713 14.64 -13.08 11.06
CA THR A 713 14.96 -12.29 12.25
C THR A 713 15.90 -13.08 13.16
N ASP A 714 16.81 -12.35 13.79
CA ASP A 714 17.66 -12.82 14.88
C ASP A 714 18.52 -14.04 14.55
N GLY A 715 19.06 -14.08 13.33
CA GLY A 715 19.94 -15.15 12.86
C GLY A 715 19.24 -16.53 12.75
N SER A 716 17.92 -16.57 12.74
CA SER A 716 17.16 -17.81 12.49
C SER A 716 17.43 -18.33 11.09
N ASN A 717 17.62 -19.66 10.97
CA ASN A 717 17.69 -20.30 9.65
C ASN A 717 16.31 -20.47 8.99
N SER A 718 15.23 -20.32 9.75
CA SER A 718 13.85 -20.37 9.25
C SER A 718 13.28 -18.97 9.07
N PRO A 719 12.58 -18.69 7.95
CA PRO A 719 11.92 -17.41 7.76
C PRO A 719 10.75 -17.23 8.73
N SER A 720 10.63 -16.03 9.27
CA SER A 720 9.45 -15.56 10.02
C SER A 720 8.30 -15.23 9.08
N PHE A 721 8.60 -14.85 7.83
CA PHE A 721 7.64 -14.63 6.74
C PHE A 721 8.15 -15.28 5.46
N GLN A 722 7.27 -15.99 4.75
CA GLN A 722 7.47 -16.41 3.38
C GLN A 722 6.21 -16.07 2.56
N GLY A 723 6.42 -15.44 1.40
CA GLY A 723 5.41 -14.85 0.53
C GLY A 723 4.63 -15.81 -0.36
N THR A 724 4.03 -15.28 -1.43
CA THR A 724 3.44 -16.06 -2.53
C THR A 724 3.69 -15.45 -3.91
N GLY A 725 4.43 -14.34 -3.97
CA GLY A 725 4.57 -13.49 -5.13
C GLY A 725 4.89 -12.04 -4.76
N THR A 726 5.61 -11.35 -5.64
CA THR A 726 6.00 -9.95 -5.46
C THR A 726 4.77 -9.05 -5.56
N GLU A 727 3.86 -9.22 -6.53
CA GLU A 727 2.65 -8.39 -6.53
C GLU A 727 1.78 -8.63 -5.29
N ASP A 728 1.75 -9.87 -4.81
CA ASP A 728 1.01 -10.29 -3.62
C ASP A 728 1.59 -9.63 -2.37
N PHE A 729 2.93 -9.57 -2.28
CA PHE A 729 3.66 -8.86 -1.24
C PHE A 729 3.25 -7.39 -1.18
N TYR A 730 3.04 -6.76 -2.34
CA TYR A 730 2.56 -5.39 -2.46
C TYR A 730 1.03 -5.29 -2.51
N ASN A 731 0.30 -6.27 -1.98
CA ASN A 731 -1.17 -6.33 -1.89
C ASN A 731 -1.92 -6.31 -3.23
N GLY A 732 -1.21 -6.46 -4.34
CA GLY A 732 -1.77 -6.70 -5.66
C GLY A 732 -2.32 -8.10 -5.80
N GLY A 733 -2.42 -8.53 -7.05
CA GLY A 733 -2.67 -9.92 -7.43
C GLY A 733 -2.75 -10.00 -8.95
N TRP A 734 -2.46 -11.18 -9.50
CA TRP A 734 -2.53 -11.41 -10.95
C TRP A 734 -1.70 -10.37 -11.73
N TYR A 735 -0.44 -10.18 -11.35
CA TYR A 735 0.47 -9.20 -11.94
C TYR A 735 -0.06 -7.76 -11.91
N PHE A 736 -0.76 -7.36 -10.85
CA PHE A 736 -1.50 -6.10 -10.80
C PHE A 736 -2.49 -5.96 -11.98
N GLN A 737 -3.47 -6.87 -12.06
CA GLN A 737 -4.41 -6.97 -13.18
C GLN A 737 -5.14 -5.67 -13.57
N ASN A 738 -5.39 -4.77 -12.61
CA ASN A 738 -6.10 -3.52 -12.83
C ASN A 738 -5.15 -2.30 -12.96
N GLY A 739 -3.83 -2.54 -13.07
CA GLY A 739 -2.82 -1.52 -13.28
C GLY A 739 -2.39 -0.78 -12.00
N PRO A 740 -1.77 0.41 -12.16
CA PRO A 740 -1.28 1.20 -11.04
C PRO A 740 -2.39 1.60 -10.06
N TYR A 741 -2.08 1.55 -8.76
CA TYR A 741 -2.95 1.98 -7.68
C TYR A 741 -2.13 2.53 -6.51
N THR A 742 -2.78 3.33 -5.64
CA THR A 742 -2.17 3.86 -4.42
C THR A 742 -3.20 3.82 -3.28
N ASN A 743 -2.87 3.08 -2.23
CA ASN A 743 -3.62 3.01 -0.99
C ASN A 743 -2.73 3.46 0.18
N GLN A 744 -3.28 3.56 1.38
CA GLN A 744 -2.57 4.10 2.55
C GLN A 744 -1.32 3.30 2.91
N MET A 745 -1.35 1.98 2.72
CA MET A 745 -0.29 1.06 3.16
C MET A 745 0.45 0.37 2.01
N SER A 746 -0.07 0.42 0.79
CA SER A 746 0.58 -0.23 -0.37
C SER A 746 0.16 0.42 -1.69
N GLY A 747 0.93 0.16 -2.74
CA GLY A 747 0.62 0.62 -4.09
C GLY A 747 1.54 0.03 -5.15
N ASN A 748 1.03 -0.04 -6.37
CA ASN A 748 1.81 -0.08 -7.60
C ASN A 748 1.73 1.32 -8.21
N THR A 749 2.70 2.17 -7.93
CA THR A 749 2.63 3.59 -8.25
C THR A 749 2.81 3.86 -9.73
N LEU A 750 3.45 2.95 -10.45
CA LEU A 750 3.70 3.06 -11.88
C LEU A 750 3.84 1.70 -12.54
N HIS A 751 3.27 1.62 -13.73
CA HIS A 751 3.52 0.57 -14.70
C HIS A 751 3.79 1.17 -16.08
N ILE A 752 4.95 0.87 -16.67
CA ILE A 752 5.30 1.25 -18.04
C ILE A 752 5.70 0.00 -18.80
N ALA A 753 4.98 -0.32 -19.87
CA ALA A 753 5.36 -1.37 -20.82
C ALA A 753 5.80 -0.73 -22.15
N THR A 754 7.05 -0.99 -22.57
CA THR A 754 7.59 -0.50 -23.84
C THR A 754 8.32 -1.60 -24.58
N GLY A 755 7.76 -2.06 -25.71
CA GLY A 755 8.38 -3.12 -26.50
C GLY A 755 8.49 -4.42 -25.71
N SER A 756 9.72 -4.85 -25.41
CA SER A 756 10.03 -6.05 -24.62
C SER A 756 10.19 -5.82 -23.12
N ASP A 757 10.13 -4.55 -22.67
CA ASP A 757 10.52 -4.16 -21.32
C ASP A 757 9.28 -3.73 -20.52
N ASP A 758 9.26 -4.06 -19.23
CA ASP A 758 8.24 -3.70 -18.25
C ASP A 758 8.87 -3.09 -17.01
N LYS A 759 8.37 -1.92 -16.62
CA LYS A 759 8.84 -1.17 -15.46
C LYS A 759 7.71 -1.02 -14.48
N THR A 760 7.93 -1.51 -13.26
CA THR A 760 6.95 -1.47 -12.18
C THR A 760 7.58 -0.82 -10.95
N ALA A 761 6.88 0.15 -10.34
CA ALA A 761 7.29 0.76 -9.07
C ALA A 761 6.22 0.52 -8.00
N MET A 762 6.62 0.13 -6.80
CA MET A 762 5.75 -0.37 -5.76
C MET A 762 6.18 0.13 -4.39
N TYR A 763 5.26 0.15 -3.44
CA TYR A 763 5.57 0.33 -2.02
C TYR A 763 4.65 -0.49 -1.14
N ARG A 764 5.16 -0.83 0.05
CA ARG A 764 4.37 -1.35 1.16
C ARG A 764 4.91 -0.84 2.49
N LEU A 765 4.00 -0.50 3.40
CA LEU A 765 4.31 -0.10 4.77
C LEU A 765 3.84 -1.20 5.75
N PHE A 766 4.64 -1.44 6.78
CA PHE A 766 4.43 -2.36 7.90
C PHE A 766 4.37 -1.53 9.19
N LEU A 767 3.32 -0.74 9.40
CA LEU A 767 3.31 0.22 10.52
C LEU A 767 2.83 -0.48 11.80
N GLN A 768 1.55 -0.84 11.84
CA GLN A 768 1.00 -1.63 12.94
C GLN A 768 1.57 -3.05 12.97
N ASP A 769 1.86 -3.62 11.80
CA ASP A 769 2.44 -4.95 11.56
C ASP A 769 3.96 -4.92 11.31
N ALA A 770 4.66 -3.91 11.84
CA ALA A 770 6.13 -3.82 11.78
C ALA A 770 6.81 -5.13 12.20
N VAL A 771 7.97 -5.45 11.63
CA VAL A 771 8.72 -6.67 11.98
C VAL A 771 9.83 -6.31 12.97
N PRO A 772 9.66 -6.55 14.29
CA PRO A 772 10.71 -6.34 15.28
C PRO A 772 11.81 -7.41 15.17
N PHE A 773 13.01 -7.03 15.59
CA PHE A 773 14.18 -7.91 15.70
C PHE A 773 15.11 -7.39 16.79
N HIS A 774 15.93 -8.27 17.37
CA HIS A 774 16.71 -8.02 18.57
C HIS A 774 18.23 -8.00 18.33
N THR A 775 18.68 -8.67 17.29
CA THR A 775 20.10 -8.86 16.95
C THR A 775 20.40 -8.67 15.47
N HIS A 776 19.48 -9.08 14.58
CA HIS A 776 19.69 -9.04 13.14
C HIS A 776 18.37 -9.15 12.38
N ILE A 777 18.29 -8.54 11.21
CA ILE A 777 17.22 -8.78 10.24
C ILE A 777 17.81 -8.94 8.84
N HIS A 778 17.28 -9.91 8.10
CA HIS A 778 17.53 -10.10 6.67
C HIS A 778 16.18 -10.17 5.94
N VAL A 779 15.96 -9.22 5.03
CA VAL A 779 14.76 -9.14 4.17
C VAL A 779 15.22 -9.26 2.74
N SER A 780 14.66 -10.24 2.05
CA SER A 780 14.94 -10.51 0.65
C SER A 780 13.65 -10.93 -0.07
N ILE A 781 13.70 -11.00 -1.39
CA ILE A 781 12.59 -11.45 -2.23
C ILE A 781 13.14 -12.17 -3.44
N GLU A 782 12.56 -13.31 -3.83
CA GLU A 782 13.02 -14.02 -5.02
C GLU A 782 12.89 -13.14 -6.28
N HIS A 783 13.77 -13.32 -7.26
CA HIS A 783 13.66 -12.72 -8.58
C HIS A 783 13.05 -13.72 -9.56
N GLY A 784 11.79 -13.46 -9.91
CA GLY A 784 10.96 -14.43 -10.60
C GLY A 784 10.63 -15.67 -9.74
N PRO A 785 10.13 -16.76 -10.36
CA PRO A 785 9.44 -17.82 -9.61
C PRO A 785 10.28 -18.62 -8.60
N THR A 786 11.60 -18.76 -8.81
CA THR A 786 12.45 -19.66 -8.00
C THR A 786 13.94 -19.22 -7.99
N ASP A 787 14.23 -17.93 -8.23
CA ASP A 787 15.56 -17.35 -8.51
C ASP A 787 16.37 -17.97 -9.67
N SER A 788 15.86 -19.03 -10.29
CA SER A 788 16.60 -19.89 -11.23
C SER A 788 16.02 -19.85 -12.65
N ALA A 789 15.01 -19.01 -12.87
CA ALA A 789 14.21 -18.97 -14.09
C ALA A 789 14.86 -18.21 -15.27
N GLY A 790 16.11 -17.75 -15.16
CA GLY A 790 16.79 -17.01 -16.23
C GLY A 790 16.16 -15.64 -16.54
N ILE A 791 15.38 -15.11 -15.60
CA ILE A 791 14.82 -13.76 -15.64
C ILE A 791 15.88 -12.83 -15.03
N ASN A 792 16.51 -12.04 -15.89
CA ASN A 792 17.39 -10.95 -15.47
C ASN A 792 16.56 -9.66 -15.43
N GLU A 793 16.53 -9.03 -14.28
CA GLU A 793 15.88 -7.72 -14.08
C GLU A 793 16.83 -6.77 -13.37
N ASN A 794 16.53 -5.48 -13.47
CA ASN A 794 17.19 -4.45 -12.68
C ASN A 794 16.25 -4.07 -11.53
N ALA A 795 16.74 -4.16 -10.30
CA ALA A 795 15.95 -3.88 -9.12
C ALA A 795 16.60 -2.81 -8.24
N TRP A 796 15.74 -1.97 -7.66
CA TRP A 796 16.11 -0.97 -6.66
C TRP A 796 15.15 -1.11 -5.50
N ALA A 797 15.67 -1.29 -4.29
CA ALA A 797 14.88 -1.42 -3.07
C ALA A 797 15.35 -0.42 -2.02
N LEU A 798 14.43 0.36 -1.48
CA LEU A 798 14.68 1.22 -0.32
C LEU A 798 13.86 0.70 0.86
N ALA A 799 14.54 0.24 1.92
CA ALA A 799 13.92 -0.14 3.17
C ALA A 799 13.85 1.05 4.16
N TYR A 800 12.75 1.15 4.90
CA TYR A 800 12.59 2.02 6.08
C TYR A 800 12.61 1.18 7.34
N TYR A 801 13.42 1.55 8.33
CA TYR A 801 13.50 0.81 9.59
C TYR A 801 13.97 1.70 10.74
N TYR A 802 13.66 1.28 11.97
CA TYR A 802 14.32 1.82 13.17
C TYR A 802 15.42 0.87 13.61
N LEU A 803 16.54 1.42 14.11
CA LEU A 803 17.65 0.62 14.61
C LEU A 803 18.29 1.23 15.85
N GLN A 804 18.82 0.38 16.70
CA GLN A 804 19.74 0.66 17.78
C GLN A 804 20.69 -0.56 17.96
N PRO A 805 21.73 -0.45 18.80
CA PRO A 805 22.57 -1.61 19.12
C PRO A 805 21.75 -2.82 19.58
N ALA A 806 22.29 -4.02 19.35
CA ALA A 806 21.61 -5.28 19.67
C ALA A 806 21.11 -5.30 21.12
N ARG A 807 19.90 -5.84 21.30
CA ARG A 807 19.18 -5.88 22.59
C ARG A 807 19.05 -7.28 23.16
N ALA A 808 19.39 -8.32 22.40
CA ALA A 808 19.52 -9.67 22.92
C ALA A 808 20.97 -10.17 22.76
N THR A 809 21.39 -11.04 23.67
CA THR A 809 22.72 -11.67 23.65
C THR A 809 22.55 -13.16 23.88
N LEU A 810 23.17 -14.00 23.03
CA LEU A 810 23.21 -15.44 23.25
C LEU A 810 23.94 -15.71 24.58
N THR A 811 23.25 -16.27 25.57
CA THR A 811 23.84 -16.56 26.88
C THR A 811 24.13 -18.02 27.11
N ASP A 812 23.42 -18.94 26.43
CA ASP A 812 23.65 -20.37 26.57
C ASP A 812 23.11 -21.19 25.38
N THR A 813 23.63 -22.40 25.21
CA THR A 813 23.24 -23.33 24.13
C THR A 813 23.22 -24.78 24.62
N LEU A 814 22.12 -25.48 24.36
CA LEU A 814 21.97 -26.91 24.62
C LEU A 814 21.87 -27.66 23.29
N ASP A 815 22.91 -28.41 22.98
CA ASP A 815 22.97 -29.43 21.92
C ASP A 815 22.36 -30.75 22.46
N VAL A 816 21.19 -31.16 21.95
CA VAL A 816 20.43 -32.33 22.42
C VAL A 816 20.94 -33.58 21.71
N GLY A 817 21.06 -34.71 22.40
CA GLY A 817 21.73 -35.91 21.90
C GLY A 817 23.25 -35.90 22.14
N ASN A 818 23.86 -34.73 22.34
CA ASN A 818 25.23 -34.60 22.78
C ASN A 818 25.37 -34.79 24.30
N THR A 819 25.82 -35.97 24.71
CA THR A 819 25.91 -36.36 26.14
C THR A 819 26.71 -35.40 27.04
N THR A 820 27.70 -34.67 26.50
CA THR A 820 28.47 -33.69 27.27
C THR A 820 27.64 -32.44 27.53
N SER A 821 27.00 -31.93 26.48
CA SER A 821 26.07 -30.80 26.56
C SER A 821 24.88 -31.13 27.47
N GLU A 822 24.23 -32.29 27.28
CA GLU A 822 23.11 -32.74 28.11
C GLU A 822 23.48 -32.83 29.60
N SER A 823 24.66 -33.39 29.91
CA SER A 823 25.14 -33.49 31.29
C SER A 823 25.40 -32.11 31.90
N ALA A 824 25.98 -31.18 31.13
CA ALA A 824 26.25 -29.81 31.58
C ALA A 824 24.96 -29.04 31.92
N HIS A 825 23.89 -29.29 31.17
CA HIS A 825 22.58 -28.65 31.36
C HIS A 825 21.61 -29.46 32.22
N ARG A 826 22.06 -30.56 32.83
CA ARG A 826 21.21 -31.47 33.63
C ARG A 826 19.97 -31.92 32.87
N TYR A 827 20.13 -32.17 31.58
CA TYR A 827 19.05 -32.57 30.70
C TYR A 827 18.45 -33.91 31.16
N THR A 828 17.13 -33.96 31.29
CA THR A 828 16.36 -35.17 31.59
C THR A 828 15.17 -35.27 30.66
N ILE A 829 14.79 -36.49 30.32
CA ILE A 829 13.68 -36.79 29.42
C ILE A 829 12.84 -37.92 30.00
N SER A 830 11.51 -37.82 29.89
CA SER A 830 10.57 -38.85 30.29
C SER A 830 9.73 -39.30 29.10
N ASN A 831 9.37 -40.58 29.06
CA ASN A 831 8.58 -41.16 27.97
C ASN A 831 9.20 -40.92 26.57
N GLN A 832 10.52 -41.07 26.48
CA GLN A 832 11.27 -40.92 25.24
C GLN A 832 10.77 -41.91 24.18
N THR A 833 10.44 -41.42 23.01
CA THR A 833 9.97 -42.19 21.85
C THR A 833 11.07 -42.40 20.82
N TRP A 834 12.04 -41.48 20.75
CA TRP A 834 13.12 -41.54 19.77
C TRP A 834 14.42 -40.87 20.26
N SER A 835 15.55 -41.32 19.74
CA SER A 835 16.85 -40.65 19.82
C SER A 835 17.73 -41.07 18.64
N GLY A 836 18.51 -40.13 18.09
CA GLY A 836 19.45 -40.40 17.00
C GLY A 836 19.75 -39.12 16.21
N SER A 837 20.25 -39.30 14.99
CA SER A 837 20.55 -38.18 14.08
C SER A 837 19.50 -38.07 12.98
N ARG A 838 19.22 -36.85 12.53
CA ARG A 838 18.46 -36.57 11.30
C ARG A 838 19.23 -35.63 10.39
N THR A 839 18.98 -35.70 9.09
CA THR A 839 19.61 -34.82 8.09
C THR A 839 18.54 -34.25 7.18
N TYR A 840 18.34 -32.93 7.24
CA TYR A 840 17.29 -32.23 6.52
C TYR A 840 17.77 -30.85 6.04
N THR A 841 16.92 -30.14 5.32
CA THR A 841 17.11 -28.74 4.87
C THR A 841 16.04 -27.83 5.52
N PHE A 842 16.27 -26.53 5.50
CA PHE A 842 15.34 -25.50 6.00
C PHE A 842 14.40 -24.99 4.90
N GLU A 843 13.35 -24.26 5.28
CA GLU A 843 12.57 -23.44 4.34
C GLU A 843 13.33 -22.15 3.92
N GLY A 844 12.97 -21.59 2.77
CA GLY A 844 13.54 -20.35 2.22
C GLY A 844 14.98 -20.49 1.68
N ILE A 845 15.83 -19.49 1.88
CA ILE A 845 17.17 -19.38 1.26
C ILE A 845 18.11 -20.57 1.56
N ASN A 846 17.88 -21.28 2.67
CA ASN A 846 18.69 -22.42 3.12
C ASN A 846 18.08 -23.78 2.71
N ASN A 847 17.19 -23.80 1.72
CA ASN A 847 16.50 -25.01 1.24
C ASN A 847 17.38 -26.05 0.54
N SER A 848 18.61 -25.68 0.18
CA SER A 848 19.58 -26.55 -0.49
C SER A 848 20.71 -27.05 0.41
N VAL A 849 20.80 -26.56 1.66
CA VAL A 849 21.89 -26.88 2.59
C VAL A 849 21.42 -27.94 3.58
N ALA A 850 21.87 -29.18 3.39
CA ALA A 850 21.56 -30.28 4.30
C ALA A 850 22.36 -30.15 5.61
N VAL A 851 21.66 -30.14 6.74
CA VAL A 851 22.22 -30.07 8.09
C VAL A 851 21.92 -31.38 8.80
N THR A 852 22.95 -32.03 9.35
CA THR A 852 22.81 -33.20 10.23
C THR A 852 22.83 -32.74 11.68
N ASP A 853 21.87 -33.20 12.48
CA ASP A 853 21.80 -32.87 13.90
C ASP A 853 21.35 -34.09 14.71
N ASP A 854 21.83 -34.18 15.95
CA ASP A 854 21.43 -35.20 16.92
C ASP A 854 20.26 -34.70 17.76
N GLY A 855 19.41 -35.60 18.23
CA GLY A 855 18.25 -35.17 18.98
C GLY A 855 17.50 -36.29 19.69
N ARG A 856 16.41 -35.88 20.33
CA ARG A 856 15.49 -36.76 21.06
C ARG A 856 14.05 -36.39 20.73
N ALA A 857 13.15 -37.32 21.02
CA ALA A 857 11.71 -37.07 21.01
C ALA A 857 11.00 -37.80 22.14
N ASP A 858 9.89 -37.26 22.62
CA ASP A 858 9.08 -37.83 23.70
C ASP A 858 7.59 -37.51 23.62
N LYS A 859 6.82 -38.24 24.44
CA LYS A 859 5.41 -37.98 24.77
C LYS A 859 5.23 -37.66 26.26
N GLY A 860 6.24 -37.09 26.88
CA GLY A 860 6.31 -36.84 28.32
C GLY A 860 6.83 -35.43 28.57
N THR A 861 8.06 -35.34 29.05
CA THR A 861 8.70 -34.08 29.40
C THR A 861 10.19 -34.12 29.07
N SER A 862 10.73 -33.03 28.55
CA SER A 862 12.15 -32.72 28.64
C SER A 862 12.38 -31.59 29.66
N GLN A 863 13.47 -31.66 30.41
CA GLN A 863 13.85 -30.63 31.39
C GLN A 863 15.35 -30.39 31.35
N PHE A 864 15.76 -29.12 31.38
CA PHE A 864 17.16 -28.70 31.34
C PHE A 864 17.35 -27.33 32.02
N THR A 865 18.58 -27.01 32.45
CA THR A 865 18.94 -25.73 33.05
C THR A 865 19.79 -24.92 32.07
N MET A 866 19.41 -23.67 31.80
CA MET A 866 20.14 -22.75 30.91
C MET A 866 20.65 -21.54 31.70
N ALA A 867 21.86 -21.08 31.39
CA ALA A 867 22.45 -19.84 31.90
C ALA A 867 21.86 -18.60 31.22
N ILE A 868 21.63 -17.56 32.00
CA ILE A 868 21.07 -16.28 31.54
C ILE A 868 21.76 -15.12 32.24
N ASN A 869 21.64 -13.91 31.69
CA ASN A 869 22.14 -12.71 32.34
C ASN A 869 21.21 -12.30 33.49
N SER A 870 21.72 -12.05 34.69
CA SER A 870 20.91 -11.61 35.84
C SER A 870 20.24 -10.24 35.65
N SER A 871 20.77 -9.39 34.77
CA SER A 871 20.17 -8.10 34.43
C SER A 871 19.17 -8.18 33.26
N ASN A 872 18.74 -9.40 32.88
CA ASN A 872 17.87 -9.57 31.73
C ASN A 872 16.49 -8.89 31.90
N ARG A 873 15.86 -8.59 30.76
CA ARG A 873 14.49 -8.05 30.66
C ARG A 873 13.48 -9.06 30.11
N GLY A 874 13.80 -10.33 30.20
CA GLY A 874 13.18 -11.39 29.43
C GLY A 874 14.26 -12.21 28.72
N VAL A 875 13.87 -13.39 28.24
CA VAL A 875 14.75 -14.23 27.42
C VAL A 875 13.96 -14.81 26.25
N ILE A 876 14.65 -14.99 25.13
CA ILE A 876 14.14 -15.67 23.95
C ILE A 876 14.71 -17.08 23.96
N LEU A 877 13.84 -18.09 23.99
CA LEU A 877 14.22 -19.50 23.86
C LEU A 877 13.94 -19.94 22.42
N ARG A 878 15.00 -20.27 21.67
CA ARG A 878 14.90 -20.84 20.32
C ARG A 878 15.02 -22.34 20.38
N ARG A 879 14.20 -23.05 19.61
CA ARG A 879 14.29 -24.51 19.41
C ARG A 879 14.47 -24.84 17.93
N ARG A 880 15.42 -25.73 17.63
CA ARG A 880 15.46 -26.47 16.35
C ARG A 880 14.73 -27.80 16.48
N PHE A 881 13.85 -28.09 15.53
CA PHE A 881 13.04 -29.31 15.50
C PHE A 881 12.70 -29.74 14.07
N ASP A 882 12.30 -31.00 13.93
CA ASP A 882 11.74 -31.58 12.71
C ASP A 882 10.25 -31.21 12.61
N GLN A 883 9.93 -30.26 11.73
CA GLN A 883 8.56 -29.82 11.43
C GLN A 883 7.78 -30.76 10.50
N GLY A 884 8.39 -31.85 10.01
CA GLY A 884 7.68 -32.93 9.34
C GLY A 884 6.77 -33.72 10.27
N ILE A 885 6.96 -33.57 11.59
CA ILE A 885 5.97 -33.96 12.60
C ILE A 885 5.03 -32.79 12.85
N LEU A 886 3.81 -32.91 12.32
CA LEU A 886 2.83 -31.83 12.33
C LEU A 886 2.24 -31.57 13.73
N ASN A 887 1.78 -30.33 13.92
CA ASN A 887 0.94 -29.88 15.04
C ASN A 887 1.59 -30.07 16.42
N GLN A 888 2.90 -29.84 16.54
CA GLN A 888 3.64 -30.00 17.80
C GLN A 888 3.24 -28.93 18.82
N GLN A 889 2.79 -29.39 19.99
CA GLN A 889 2.36 -28.56 21.10
C GLN A 889 2.98 -29.03 22.42
N ALA A 890 3.51 -28.09 23.20
CA ALA A 890 4.00 -28.30 24.55
C ALA A 890 3.63 -27.14 25.49
N GLN A 891 3.61 -27.41 26.79
CA GLN A 891 3.63 -26.38 27.84
C GLN A 891 5.07 -26.09 28.23
N VAL A 892 5.43 -24.81 28.33
CA VAL A 892 6.75 -24.36 28.78
C VAL A 892 6.64 -23.87 30.20
N LEU A 893 7.43 -24.47 31.09
CA LEU A 893 7.53 -24.06 32.49
C LEU A 893 8.94 -23.58 32.79
N VAL A 894 9.07 -22.52 33.59
CA VAL A 894 10.33 -22.01 34.12
C VAL A 894 10.32 -22.12 35.64
N ASP A 895 11.29 -22.86 36.18
CA ASP A 895 11.42 -23.19 37.60
C ASP A 895 10.09 -23.74 38.19
N GLY A 896 9.42 -24.59 37.40
CA GLY A 896 8.14 -25.23 37.76
C GLY A 896 6.90 -24.35 37.59
N SER A 897 7.04 -23.09 37.16
CA SER A 897 5.92 -22.18 36.90
C SER A 897 5.58 -22.15 35.41
N LEU A 898 4.30 -22.33 35.06
CA LEU A 898 3.83 -22.29 33.67
C LEU A 898 4.02 -20.89 33.08
N VAL A 899 4.76 -20.81 31.97
CA VAL A 899 4.95 -19.58 31.18
C VAL A 899 3.89 -19.47 30.10
N GLY A 900 3.70 -20.53 29.31
CA GLY A 900 2.76 -20.52 28.19
C GLY A 900 2.75 -21.81 27.38
N THR A 901 2.01 -21.78 26.26
CA THR A 901 1.93 -22.90 25.31
C THR A 901 2.83 -22.61 24.12
N TRP A 902 3.77 -23.51 23.84
CA TRP A 902 4.56 -23.49 22.62
C TRP A 902 3.87 -24.37 21.58
N TYR A 903 3.43 -23.78 20.48
CA TYR A 903 2.68 -24.46 19.44
C TYR A 903 3.17 -24.10 18.05
N MET A 904 3.28 -25.13 17.20
CA MET A 904 3.44 -24.97 15.76
C MET A 904 2.36 -25.77 15.05
N ALA A 905 1.47 -25.06 14.36
CA ALA A 905 0.40 -25.62 13.57
C ALA A 905 0.90 -26.07 12.19
N GLY A 906 0.35 -27.18 11.67
CA GLY A 906 0.79 -27.74 10.40
C GLY A 906 2.22 -28.28 10.47
N GLY A 907 2.93 -28.21 9.35
CA GLY A 907 4.28 -28.77 9.20
C GLY A 907 4.78 -28.70 7.76
N ASN A 908 6.00 -29.18 7.56
CA ASN A 908 6.61 -29.37 6.24
C ASN A 908 7.36 -30.71 6.21
N SER A 909 6.88 -31.66 5.42
CA SER A 909 7.46 -33.00 5.30
C SER A 909 8.56 -33.11 4.24
N THR A 910 8.88 -32.01 3.56
CA THR A 910 9.91 -31.95 2.52
C THR A 910 11.12 -31.16 2.99
N LEU A 911 10.91 -30.00 3.62
CA LEU A 911 11.93 -29.14 4.22
C LEU A 911 11.76 -29.16 5.74
N ASN A 912 12.23 -30.25 6.35
CA ASN A 912 11.88 -30.62 7.72
C ASN A 912 12.56 -29.79 8.82
N TRP A 913 13.66 -29.10 8.58
CA TRP A 913 14.26 -28.28 9.65
C TRP A 913 13.48 -26.99 9.87
N ARG A 914 13.15 -26.73 11.14
CA ARG A 914 12.63 -25.43 11.56
C ARG A 914 13.30 -24.94 12.84
N GLU A 915 13.58 -23.65 12.87
CA GLU A 915 13.87 -22.89 14.09
C GLU A 915 12.66 -22.03 14.46
N GLN A 916 12.28 -22.03 15.74
CA GLN A 916 11.17 -21.22 16.24
C GLN A 916 11.54 -20.63 17.61
N ASP A 917 11.07 -19.41 17.85
CA ASP A 917 11.31 -18.68 19.09
C ASP A 917 10.10 -18.72 20.02
N PHE A 918 10.37 -18.70 21.32
CA PHE A 918 9.40 -18.60 22.40
C PHE A 918 9.87 -17.54 23.41
N LEU A 919 9.01 -16.55 23.67
CA LEU A 919 9.30 -15.49 24.63
C LEU A 919 9.07 -15.96 26.07
N ILE A 920 10.05 -15.73 26.95
CA ILE A 920 9.94 -15.94 28.38
C ILE A 920 10.07 -14.56 29.06
N PRO A 921 9.00 -14.02 29.65
CA PRO A 921 9.00 -12.67 30.19
C PRO A 921 9.92 -12.50 31.42
N ALA A 922 10.33 -11.25 31.67
CA ALA A 922 11.13 -10.86 32.84
C ALA A 922 10.56 -11.35 34.18
N SER A 923 9.23 -11.48 34.28
CA SER A 923 8.55 -11.99 35.48
C SER A 923 9.01 -13.39 35.89
N PHE A 924 9.55 -14.19 34.96
CA PHE A 924 10.09 -15.52 35.21
C PHE A 924 11.62 -15.56 35.32
N THR A 925 12.34 -14.53 34.86
CA THR A 925 13.80 -14.56 34.68
C THR A 925 14.57 -13.48 35.42
N SER A 926 13.92 -12.40 35.85
CA SER A 926 14.57 -11.22 36.44
C SER A 926 15.39 -11.57 37.69
N GLY A 927 16.64 -11.10 37.74
CA GLY A 927 17.56 -11.33 38.86
C GLY A 927 18.18 -12.72 38.92
N LYS A 928 17.83 -13.64 38.01
CA LYS A 928 18.36 -15.02 37.97
C LYS A 928 19.54 -15.11 37.00
N SER A 929 20.56 -15.89 37.35
CA SER A 929 21.69 -16.21 36.46
C SER A 929 21.52 -17.53 35.69
N SER A 930 20.48 -18.29 36.01
CA SER A 930 20.10 -19.52 35.33
C SER A 930 18.63 -19.82 35.59
N ILE A 931 17.99 -20.52 34.66
CA ILE A 931 16.59 -20.98 34.77
C ILE A 931 16.49 -22.46 34.43
N THR A 932 15.60 -23.18 35.10
CA THR A 932 15.26 -24.56 34.74
C THR A 932 14.02 -24.54 33.86
N ILE A 933 14.17 -24.96 32.60
CA ILE A 933 13.10 -25.04 31.62
C ILE A 933 12.57 -26.47 31.63
N THR A 934 11.25 -26.63 31.69
CA THR A 934 10.57 -27.90 31.43
C THR A 934 9.65 -27.71 30.23
N VAL A 935 9.83 -28.56 29.23
CA VAL A 935 8.95 -28.65 28.06
C VAL A 935 8.11 -29.89 28.23
N GLN A 936 6.81 -29.70 28.39
CA GLN A 936 5.86 -30.78 28.65
C GLN A 936 5.00 -31.02 27.42
N PHE A 937 5.10 -32.21 26.82
CA PHE A 937 4.31 -32.60 25.66
C PHE A 937 2.81 -32.50 25.94
N VAL A 938 2.08 -31.90 24.99
CA VAL A 938 0.60 -31.84 25.01
C VAL A 938 0.04 -32.68 23.87
N SER A 939 0.43 -32.40 22.64
CA SER A 939 -0.07 -33.10 21.45
C SER A 939 0.84 -32.91 20.24
N SER A 940 0.80 -33.85 19.30
CA SER A 940 1.30 -33.74 17.93
C SER A 940 0.80 -34.94 17.11
N ASN A 941 1.14 -35.01 15.83
CA ASN A 941 0.87 -36.19 15.01
C ASN A 941 1.74 -37.42 15.39
N LEU A 942 2.86 -37.22 16.09
CA LEU A 942 3.73 -38.32 16.53
C LEU A 942 4.23 -38.11 17.96
N ASP A 943 5.19 -37.21 18.17
CA ASP A 943 5.81 -36.84 19.45
C ASP A 943 6.26 -35.36 19.45
N TRP A 944 6.81 -34.88 20.57
CA TRP A 944 7.61 -33.64 20.60
C TRP A 944 9.06 -34.00 20.30
N ASN A 945 9.67 -33.34 19.33
CA ASN A 945 11.09 -33.57 19.02
C ASN A 945 11.93 -32.29 19.20
N GLU A 946 13.20 -32.50 19.56
CA GLU A 946 14.13 -31.44 19.93
C GLU A 946 15.58 -31.86 19.62
N PHE A 947 16.31 -30.94 19.00
CA PHE A 947 17.68 -31.15 18.52
C PHE A 947 18.64 -30.12 19.09
N HIS A 948 18.19 -28.87 19.20
CA HIS A 948 19.03 -27.81 19.76
C HIS A 948 18.17 -26.72 20.41
N TYR A 949 18.69 -26.14 21.49
CA TYR A 949 18.14 -24.94 22.12
C TYR A 949 19.18 -23.84 22.26
N TRP A 950 18.77 -22.60 21.97
CA TRP A 950 19.54 -21.39 22.27
C TRP A 950 18.74 -20.50 23.21
N VAL A 951 19.40 -19.90 24.20
CA VAL A 951 18.78 -18.89 25.06
C VAL A 951 19.49 -17.56 24.87
N TYR A 952 18.70 -16.55 24.50
CA TYR A 952 19.15 -15.18 24.36
C TYR A 952 18.60 -14.34 25.51
N SER A 953 19.47 -13.68 26.28
CA SER A 953 19.04 -12.75 27.32
C SER A 953 18.85 -11.34 26.75
N GLU A 954 17.69 -10.74 26.99
CA GLU A 954 17.36 -9.38 26.56
C GLU A 954 17.89 -8.34 27.55
N SER A 955 18.29 -7.16 27.08
CA SER A 955 19.02 -6.13 27.84
C SER A 955 18.31 -4.79 28.02
#